data_AF-A0A2U3BZK5-F1
#
_entry.id   AF-A0A2U3BZK5-F1
#
_cell.length_a   1.000
_cell.length_b   1.000
_cell.length_c   1.000
_cell.angle_alpha   90.00
_cell.angle_beta   90.00
_cell.angle_gamma   90.00
#
_symmetry.space_group_name_H-M   'P 1'
#
loop_
_entity.id
_entity.type
_entity.pdbx_description
1 polymer ?
#
loop_
_entity_poly.entity_id
_entity_poly.type
_entity_poly.pdbx_seq_one_letter_code
_entity_poly.pdbx_strand_id
1 'polypeptide(L)'
;MSRSVLLVSPDRPGTYRAVKDALADAPDGALITIAPGRYDETLYVTRPVTLAAEGAAGTVEITSASGSTLVLETEAVQLTGLHLSGTDREVPVLDVRRGQAALDACHLSGEAWAAVLAWQDGVIALRDCRITNSQGAGIVVTSGGGNAVERSRISEVASSAVVVAEHGRLTLRECELDRARGNGICANGQATVTVEATRVTGTGKPALAVEQNARAQLTGVEVTGSAALDAYLTSASDVALTRCVFTGSGGQALHVGTGCAPVLRECVVSGARREGVHVAPGGRPRLEECRVTGTPVGLLVEKDAHAECAGLTVEDAATAAVHAAGGEAVLERLTTEGGGPAARATGASARLTVRDAELAVGGAVGVELEEGAVGALSSVRLRSGGGTGLALASGARAEVDGCEFTGCLTLVGAEAELTARDSEFSRSDSDGVRVTSGGALTAVGCRINGARGHGVTVQASSRAELTNCAVFDNGGDGVRCNTDEPVRVHDCEVRDNGGRPVHQLKSAQVSVERVDTGGDPHGRTATTADGAQQPGGPDARAAGEVSTGPLAELEALVGLESVKREVTGLINLNKMTQRRMEMGLPMPPMSRHLVFAGPPGTGKTTVARLYGAVLAELGILAQGHIVEVARADLVAQIIGGTAIKTTEVFNKALGGVLFIDEAYTLTNQSRGTGPDFGQEAVETLMKLMEDHRDEIVVIVAGYSAQMDQFLASNPGMASRFARTVEFPNYSPTELVTIVRGLCGKHYYELTPSALDALNRYFEDVPKTATFGNGRVARQVFEEMISRQASRLATQPPTHDDELSRLTGADVITVPADPNAAKGGTGAPATRAAPDATTGARTSAAARPSGAARPSSGRPAGEDGPSGGLRKLAAMTGLDAARAALLTRLEALGAAREQRAQPLSAQANVVLEGAPGSGRRALARVYARCLTEAGLLTSGTVHEVKLSAVPVRWPEQPTHLLAAALTEAEGGVLVVELDEAFGRRSPAERSAVLDGLGRLAAVPGDTVLALCGSPEGLRALMAERASIAEEFAEYLRLEPYTAEQAIELTRGRMRDYGFKLADDAAKVLAASFEASPPRGGAWEAHRLAERLVACARTRTVSVPDLPRAPAPTGSGKGSAPSDTTSPPSPASGPAQPPPGPAGPPPQEAESLVRT
;
A
#
# COMPACT_ATOMS: atom_id res chain seq x y z
N MET A 1 -23.53 -3.07 54.34
CA MET A 1 -22.18 -2.63 54.77
C MET A 1 -22.07 -1.14 54.49
N SER A 2 -21.47 -0.36 55.38
CA SER A 2 -21.21 1.06 55.13
C SER A 2 -20.10 1.18 54.08
N ARG A 3 -20.43 1.76 52.92
CA ARG A 3 -19.44 2.07 51.88
C ARG A 3 -18.41 3.04 52.46
N SER A 4 -17.14 2.66 52.48
CA SER A 4 -16.06 3.55 52.91
C SER A 4 -15.98 4.74 51.94
N VAL A 5 -15.90 5.95 52.50
CA VAL A 5 -15.76 7.18 51.72
C VAL A 5 -14.40 7.79 52.03
N LEU A 6 -13.59 7.97 50.99
CA LEU A 6 -12.28 8.61 51.02
C LEU A 6 -12.41 9.94 50.29
N LEU A 7 -11.82 11.00 50.84
CA LEU A 7 -11.82 12.34 50.24
C LEU A 7 -10.41 12.69 49.78
N VAL A 8 -10.29 13.13 48.53
CA VAL A 8 -9.06 13.65 47.93
C VAL A 8 -9.22 15.15 47.69
N SER A 9 -8.30 15.95 48.23
CA SER A 9 -8.19 17.39 47.98
C SER A 9 -6.78 17.86 48.36
N PRO A 10 -6.12 18.70 47.55
CA PRO A 10 -4.79 19.22 47.88
C PRO A 10 -4.80 20.17 49.09
N ASP A 11 -5.89 20.93 49.26
CA ASP A 11 -5.97 22.07 50.18
C ASP A 11 -6.75 21.81 51.47
N ARG A 12 -7.61 20.77 51.52
CA ARG A 12 -8.44 20.49 52.71
C ARG A 12 -7.64 19.73 53.78
N PRO A 13 -7.68 20.14 55.06
CA PRO A 13 -7.09 19.36 56.15
C PRO A 13 -7.80 18.03 56.35
N GLY A 14 -7.05 16.94 56.51
CA GLY A 14 -7.60 15.61 56.78
C GLY A 14 -8.05 14.81 55.54
N THR A 15 -7.77 15.30 54.33
CA THR A 15 -8.01 14.57 53.07
C THR A 15 -6.70 14.07 52.46
N TYR A 16 -6.79 13.07 51.58
CA TYR A 16 -5.66 12.63 50.75
C TYR A 16 -5.27 13.74 49.77
N ARG A 17 -3.98 13.91 49.49
CA ARG A 17 -3.49 14.93 48.55
C ARG A 17 -3.40 14.45 47.11
N ALA A 18 -3.26 13.14 46.90
CA ALA A 18 -3.19 12.50 45.60
C ALA A 18 -4.20 11.35 45.53
N VAL A 19 -4.74 11.08 44.34
CA VAL A 19 -5.73 10.03 44.09
C VAL A 19 -5.10 8.64 44.22
N LYS A 20 -3.83 8.46 43.79
CA LYS A 20 -3.10 7.19 43.95
C LYS A 20 -2.92 6.76 45.42
N ASP A 21 -2.77 7.72 46.33
CA ASP A 21 -2.57 7.44 47.76
C ASP A 21 -3.91 6.93 48.36
N ALA A 22 -5.02 7.57 47.97
CA ALA A 22 -6.36 7.10 48.35
C ALA A 22 -6.70 5.73 47.73
N LEU A 23 -6.23 5.44 46.51
CA LEU A 23 -6.38 4.12 45.86
C LEU A 23 -5.61 3.02 46.59
N ALA A 24 -4.41 3.31 47.12
CA ALA A 24 -3.61 2.33 47.86
C ALA A 24 -4.29 1.90 49.18
N ASP A 25 -4.87 2.86 49.90
CA ASP A 25 -5.58 2.66 51.16
C ASP A 25 -7.04 2.19 50.99
N ALA A 26 -7.60 2.28 49.78
CA ALA A 26 -8.99 1.91 49.50
C ALA A 26 -9.25 0.41 49.70
N PRO A 27 -10.22 0.02 50.54
CA PRO A 27 -10.78 -1.33 50.54
C PRO A 27 -11.74 -1.52 49.36
N ASP A 28 -12.03 -2.77 49.02
CA ASP A 28 -12.93 -3.14 47.93
C ASP A 28 -14.33 -2.50 48.11
N GLY A 29 -14.83 -1.87 47.04
CA GLY A 29 -16.11 -1.17 46.98
C GLY A 29 -16.09 0.30 47.46
N ALA A 30 -14.94 0.83 47.88
CA ALA A 30 -14.80 2.20 48.36
C ALA A 30 -15.26 3.27 47.35
N LEU A 31 -15.74 4.39 47.87
CA LEU A 31 -16.02 5.61 47.11
C LEU A 31 -14.92 6.64 47.41
N ILE A 32 -14.17 7.04 46.38
CA ILE A 32 -13.18 8.10 46.43
C ILE A 32 -13.79 9.35 45.79
N THR A 33 -14.08 10.35 46.62
CA THR A 33 -14.60 11.65 46.19
C THR A 33 -13.45 12.63 46.01
N ILE A 34 -13.30 13.19 44.82
CA ILE A 34 -12.17 14.03 44.42
C ILE A 34 -12.66 15.48 44.27
N ALA A 35 -12.07 16.40 45.04
CA ALA A 35 -12.37 17.82 44.98
C ALA A 35 -11.81 18.45 43.69
N PRO A 36 -12.45 19.52 43.16
CA PRO A 36 -11.98 20.25 41.99
C PRO A 36 -10.50 20.62 42.04
N GLY A 37 -9.79 20.41 40.94
CA GLY A 37 -8.34 20.60 40.86
C GLY A 37 -7.70 19.80 39.73
N ARG A 38 -6.39 19.96 39.57
CA ARG A 38 -5.56 19.20 38.63
C ARG A 38 -4.61 18.28 39.38
N TYR A 39 -4.51 17.03 38.93
CA TYR A 39 -3.79 15.94 39.57
C TYR A 39 -2.83 15.30 38.56
N ASP A 40 -1.55 15.70 38.59
CA ASP A 40 -0.51 15.14 37.71
C ASP A 40 -0.01 13.78 38.22
N GLU A 41 -0.74 12.71 37.93
CA GLU A 41 -0.46 11.33 38.34
C GLU A 41 -1.06 10.25 37.40
N THR A 42 -0.45 9.07 37.36
CA THR A 42 -1.01 7.86 36.74
C THR A 42 -1.71 6.99 37.78
N LEU A 43 -2.91 6.52 37.46
CA LEU A 43 -3.74 5.68 38.34
C LEU A 43 -3.69 4.20 37.91
N TYR A 44 -3.19 3.33 38.79
CA TYR A 44 -3.28 1.89 38.64
C TYR A 44 -4.40 1.36 39.52
N VAL A 45 -5.50 0.91 38.92
CA VAL A 45 -6.69 0.45 39.64
C VAL A 45 -6.69 -1.07 39.71
N THR A 46 -6.22 -1.60 40.84
CA THR A 46 -6.09 -3.06 41.11
C THR A 46 -7.15 -3.62 42.06
N ARG A 47 -7.95 -2.75 42.69
CA ARG A 47 -9.11 -3.11 43.53
C ARG A 47 -10.39 -2.45 42.99
N PRO A 48 -11.57 -3.07 43.18
CA PRO A 48 -12.81 -2.49 42.70
C PRO A 48 -13.21 -1.26 43.52
N VAL A 49 -13.34 -0.11 42.88
CA VAL A 49 -13.60 1.19 43.53
C VAL A 49 -14.49 2.09 42.66
N THR A 50 -14.98 3.18 43.24
CA THR A 50 -15.63 4.27 42.51
C THR A 50 -14.89 5.58 42.71
N LEU A 51 -14.55 6.26 41.61
CA LEU A 51 -13.93 7.57 41.58
C LEU A 51 -14.97 8.60 41.12
N ALA A 52 -15.28 9.60 41.95
CA ALA A 52 -16.30 10.60 41.64
C ALA A 52 -15.77 12.02 41.86
N ALA A 53 -16.02 12.92 40.90
CA ALA A 53 -15.83 14.35 41.11
C ALA A 53 -16.83 14.87 42.16
N GLU A 54 -16.39 15.74 43.07
CA GLU A 54 -17.26 16.44 44.03
C GLU A 54 -18.07 17.56 43.39
N GLY A 55 -17.58 18.09 42.25
CA GLY A 55 -18.18 19.20 41.51
C GLY A 55 -18.86 18.78 40.20
N ALA A 56 -19.07 19.76 39.32
CA ALA A 56 -19.55 19.51 37.96
C ALA A 56 -18.53 18.71 37.13
N ALA A 57 -19.00 18.03 36.08
CA ALA A 57 -18.14 17.27 35.18
C ALA A 57 -17.00 18.15 34.60
N GLY A 58 -15.78 17.62 34.60
CA GLY A 58 -14.59 18.34 34.13
C GLY A 58 -13.99 19.35 35.12
N THR A 59 -14.48 19.43 36.36
CA THR A 59 -13.83 20.23 37.42
C THR A 59 -12.63 19.53 38.06
N VAL A 60 -12.45 18.23 37.80
CA VAL A 60 -11.34 17.40 38.24
C VAL A 60 -10.59 16.90 37.00
N GLU A 61 -9.36 17.38 36.80
CA GLU A 61 -8.45 16.95 35.73
C GLU A 61 -7.37 16.03 36.31
N ILE A 62 -7.24 14.82 35.78
CA ILE A 62 -6.16 13.88 36.11
C ILE A 62 -5.29 13.77 34.86
N THR A 63 -4.02 14.08 35.00
CA THR A 63 -3.06 14.25 33.90
C THR A 63 -1.86 13.33 34.04
N SER A 64 -1.46 12.65 32.97
CA SER A 64 -0.16 11.96 32.92
C SER A 64 0.70 12.38 31.74
N ALA A 65 1.99 12.60 32.03
CA ALA A 65 3.01 12.99 31.06
C ALA A 65 3.74 11.80 30.42
N SER A 66 3.64 10.60 31.03
CA SER A 66 4.28 9.37 30.58
C SER A 66 3.55 8.16 31.16
N GLY A 67 3.25 7.15 30.34
CA GLY A 67 2.33 6.09 30.72
C GLY A 67 0.86 6.50 30.50
N SER A 68 -0.04 5.52 30.61
CA SER A 68 -1.48 5.77 30.63
C SER A 68 -1.88 6.61 31.84
N THR A 69 -2.95 7.41 31.71
CA THR A 69 -3.52 8.17 32.83
C THR A 69 -4.26 7.25 33.80
N LEU A 70 -4.95 6.23 33.28
CA LEU A 70 -5.55 5.15 34.06
C LEU A 70 -5.29 3.78 33.42
N VAL A 71 -4.88 2.81 34.24
CA VAL A 71 -4.76 1.39 33.89
C VAL A 71 -5.68 0.57 34.78
N LEU A 72 -6.53 -0.27 34.19
CA LEU A 72 -7.42 -1.19 34.92
C LEU A 72 -6.91 -2.62 34.93
N GLU A 73 -6.68 -3.16 36.13
CA GLU A 73 -6.30 -4.56 36.39
C GLU A 73 -7.10 -5.11 37.59
N THR A 74 -8.43 -4.93 37.57
CA THR A 74 -9.35 -5.42 38.62
C THR A 74 -10.71 -5.80 38.03
N GLU A 75 -11.67 -6.27 38.84
CA GLU A 75 -12.97 -6.73 38.34
C GLU A 75 -13.84 -5.62 37.75
N ALA A 76 -13.93 -4.46 38.43
CA ALA A 76 -14.67 -3.30 37.95
C ALA A 76 -14.20 -1.98 38.58
N VAL A 77 -14.27 -0.88 37.83
CA VAL A 77 -14.16 0.49 38.33
C VAL A 77 -15.31 1.33 37.80
N GLN A 78 -15.84 2.23 38.62
CA GLN A 78 -16.78 3.26 38.18
C GLN A 78 -16.14 4.64 38.30
N LEU A 79 -16.26 5.46 37.25
CA LEU A 79 -15.76 6.83 37.20
C LEU A 79 -16.91 7.78 36.86
N THR A 80 -16.99 8.92 37.55
CA THR A 80 -18.07 9.89 37.31
C THR A 80 -17.56 11.33 37.34
N GLY A 81 -17.81 12.08 36.26
CA GLY A 81 -17.52 13.52 36.16
C GLY A 81 -16.04 13.91 36.00
N LEU A 82 -15.16 12.94 35.73
CA LEU A 82 -13.70 13.15 35.70
C LEU A 82 -13.20 13.50 34.29
N HIS A 83 -12.18 14.35 34.21
CA HIS A 83 -11.40 14.58 32.99
C HIS A 83 -10.08 13.83 33.09
N LEU A 84 -9.86 12.83 32.22
CA LEU A 84 -8.60 12.11 32.08
C LEU A 84 -7.83 12.66 30.88
N SER A 85 -6.57 13.02 31.07
CA SER A 85 -5.74 13.67 30.06
C SER A 85 -4.36 12.99 30.01
N GLY A 86 -3.85 12.69 28.81
CA GLY A 86 -2.59 11.98 28.63
C GLY A 86 -1.81 12.48 27.41
N THR A 87 -0.56 12.89 27.62
CA THR A 87 0.33 13.44 26.57
C THR A 87 1.38 12.45 26.05
N ASP A 88 1.44 11.25 26.62
CA ASP A 88 2.23 10.17 26.05
C ASP A 88 1.66 9.77 24.67
N ARG A 89 2.53 9.42 23.72
CA ARG A 89 2.15 9.12 22.33
C ARG A 89 2.09 7.62 22.04
N GLU A 90 2.67 6.81 22.90
CA GLU A 90 2.80 5.36 22.69
C GLU A 90 1.72 4.55 23.41
N VAL A 91 1.01 5.15 24.38
CA VAL A 91 0.08 4.45 25.28
C VAL A 91 -1.23 5.22 25.50
N PRO A 92 -2.38 4.53 25.58
CA PRO A 92 -3.69 5.18 25.65
C PRO A 92 -3.92 5.85 27.01
N VAL A 93 -4.82 6.85 27.03
CA VAL A 93 -5.22 7.58 28.26
C VAL A 93 -5.89 6.62 29.24
N LEU A 94 -6.76 5.74 28.72
CA LEU A 94 -7.44 4.69 29.46
C LEU A 94 -7.08 3.31 28.87
N ASP A 95 -6.31 2.52 29.63
CA ASP A 95 -5.88 1.15 29.28
C ASP A 95 -6.67 0.13 30.11
N VAL A 96 -7.67 -0.50 29.48
CA VAL A 96 -8.53 -1.51 30.11
C VAL A 96 -8.09 -2.90 29.69
N ARG A 97 -7.29 -3.55 30.54
CA ARG A 97 -6.71 -4.88 30.30
C ARG A 97 -7.61 -6.00 30.81
N ARG A 98 -8.26 -5.78 31.96
CA ARG A 98 -9.12 -6.77 32.60
C ARG A 98 -10.24 -6.09 33.37
N GLY A 99 -11.42 -6.70 33.32
CA GLY A 99 -12.62 -6.24 34.02
C GLY A 99 -13.23 -4.97 33.43
N GLN A 100 -14.21 -4.40 34.12
CA GLN A 100 -15.10 -3.39 33.54
C GLN A 100 -14.75 -1.96 33.99
N ALA A 101 -14.44 -1.07 33.05
CA ALA A 101 -14.39 0.38 33.27
C ALA A 101 -15.74 1.02 32.89
N ALA A 102 -16.53 1.40 33.90
CA ALA A 102 -17.78 2.14 33.72
C ALA A 102 -17.51 3.66 33.90
N LEU A 103 -17.74 4.46 32.87
CA LEU A 103 -17.53 5.92 32.88
C LEU A 103 -18.85 6.64 32.61
N ASP A 104 -19.18 7.63 33.45
CA ASP A 104 -20.39 8.44 33.34
C ASP A 104 -20.05 9.94 33.39
N ALA A 105 -20.48 10.71 32.40
CA ALA A 105 -20.18 12.14 32.25
C ALA A 105 -18.67 12.49 32.31
N CYS A 106 -17.80 11.62 31.82
CA CYS A 106 -16.33 11.82 31.82
C CYS A 106 -15.80 12.45 30.52
N HIS A 107 -14.68 13.16 30.61
CA HIS A 107 -13.93 13.67 29.47
C HIS A 107 -12.59 12.92 29.32
N LEU A 108 -12.19 12.59 28.09
CA LEU A 108 -10.91 11.92 27.81
C LEU A 108 -10.17 12.65 26.68
N SER A 109 -8.92 13.04 26.91
CA SER A 109 -8.08 13.76 25.94
C SER A 109 -6.71 13.08 25.79
N GLY A 110 -6.37 12.61 24.58
CA GLY A 110 -5.12 11.91 24.31
C GLY A 110 -4.23 12.51 23.21
N GLU A 111 -2.94 12.17 23.25
CA GLU A 111 -2.00 12.32 22.12
C GLU A 111 -1.45 10.97 21.60
N ALA A 112 -2.02 9.84 22.02
CA ALA A 112 -1.54 8.51 21.65
C ALA A 112 -2.19 7.94 20.39
N TRP A 113 -1.76 6.74 19.96
CA TRP A 113 -2.42 6.00 18.87
C TRP A 113 -3.89 5.63 19.17
N ALA A 114 -4.31 5.62 20.44
CA ALA A 114 -5.70 5.49 20.90
C ALA A 114 -5.93 6.32 22.19
N ALA A 115 -7.12 6.88 22.42
CA ALA A 115 -7.46 7.51 23.71
C ALA A 115 -8.01 6.47 24.71
N VAL A 116 -8.87 5.57 24.25
CA VAL A 116 -9.39 4.43 25.03
C VAL A 116 -9.00 3.12 24.35
N LEU A 117 -8.48 2.17 25.12
CA LEU A 117 -8.19 0.81 24.68
C LEU A 117 -8.88 -0.21 25.59
N ALA A 118 -9.68 -1.11 25.01
CA ALA A 118 -10.23 -2.29 25.67
C ALA A 118 -9.74 -3.56 24.95
N TRP A 119 -8.94 -4.37 25.65
CA TRP A 119 -8.27 -5.55 25.10
C TRP A 119 -8.19 -6.67 26.13
N GLN A 120 -7.80 -7.88 25.70
CA GLN A 120 -7.89 -9.11 26.51
C GLN A 120 -9.32 -9.29 27.08
N ASP A 121 -9.46 -9.31 28.42
CA ASP A 121 -10.73 -9.45 29.15
C ASP A 121 -11.26 -8.09 29.66
N GLY A 122 -10.70 -6.98 29.19
CA GLY A 122 -11.13 -5.62 29.54
C GLY A 122 -12.41 -5.21 28.83
N VAL A 123 -13.33 -4.55 29.55
CA VAL A 123 -14.62 -4.09 29.02
C VAL A 123 -14.85 -2.62 29.35
N ILE A 124 -15.30 -1.81 28.39
CA ILE A 124 -15.73 -0.43 28.61
C ILE A 124 -17.25 -0.28 28.58
N ALA A 125 -17.78 0.54 29.48
CA ALA A 125 -19.16 1.00 29.48
C ALA A 125 -19.14 2.53 29.63
N LEU A 126 -19.22 3.25 28.51
CA LEU A 126 -19.08 4.71 28.46
C LEU A 126 -20.46 5.36 28.26
N ARG A 127 -20.80 6.35 29.08
CA ARG A 127 -22.08 7.06 29.06
C ARG A 127 -21.87 8.56 29.23
N ASP A 128 -22.59 9.38 28.45
CA ASP A 128 -22.50 10.84 28.50
C ASP A 128 -21.05 11.38 28.37
N CYS A 129 -20.15 10.61 27.74
CA CYS A 129 -18.72 10.88 27.71
C CYS A 129 -18.30 11.72 26.50
N ARG A 130 -17.22 12.49 26.65
CA ARG A 130 -16.56 13.20 25.54
C ARG A 130 -15.13 12.72 25.34
N ILE A 131 -14.75 12.37 24.11
CA ILE A 131 -13.44 11.77 23.79
C ILE A 131 -12.78 12.53 22.64
N THR A 132 -11.50 12.87 22.80
CA THR A 132 -10.66 13.52 21.78
C THR A 132 -9.27 12.86 21.71
N ASN A 133 -8.66 12.82 20.52
CA ASN A 133 -7.29 12.30 20.36
C ASN A 133 -6.54 12.97 19.19
N SER A 134 -5.50 13.75 19.50
CA SER A 134 -4.80 14.57 18.50
C SER A 134 -3.90 13.79 17.53
N GLN A 135 -3.51 12.55 17.83
CA GLN A 135 -2.60 11.74 17.00
C GLN A 135 -3.21 10.41 16.51
N GLY A 136 -4.18 9.84 17.22
CA GLY A 136 -4.72 8.51 16.93
C GLY A 136 -6.24 8.40 16.97
N ALA A 137 -6.71 7.22 17.36
CA ALA A 137 -8.12 6.85 17.39
C ALA A 137 -8.81 7.30 18.68
N GLY A 138 -10.13 7.49 18.64
CA GLY A 138 -10.93 7.76 19.84
C GLY A 138 -10.98 6.53 20.75
N ILE A 139 -11.67 5.48 20.28
CA ILE A 139 -11.83 4.21 20.98
C ILE A 139 -11.27 3.07 20.13
N VAL A 140 -10.51 2.16 20.73
CA VAL A 140 -10.09 0.89 20.14
C VAL A 140 -10.56 -0.27 21.03
N VAL A 141 -11.24 -1.24 20.44
CA VAL A 141 -11.73 -2.45 21.11
C VAL A 141 -11.22 -3.68 20.36
N THR A 142 -10.45 -4.53 21.04
CA THR A 142 -10.12 -5.90 20.58
C THR A 142 -10.69 -6.98 21.49
N SER A 143 -11.18 -6.63 22.69
CA SER A 143 -11.79 -7.56 23.64
C SER A 143 -13.16 -8.07 23.17
N GLY A 144 -13.39 -9.37 23.31
CA GLY A 144 -14.68 -10.01 22.98
C GLY A 144 -15.80 -9.79 24.00
N GLY A 145 -15.55 -8.98 25.03
CA GLY A 145 -16.52 -8.65 26.08
C GLY A 145 -17.62 -7.68 25.64
N GLY A 146 -18.62 -7.47 26.49
CA GLY A 146 -19.79 -6.63 26.19
C GLY A 146 -19.51 -5.13 26.26
N ASN A 147 -18.64 -4.59 25.39
CA ASN A 147 -18.35 -3.16 25.39
C ASN A 147 -19.55 -2.34 24.91
N ALA A 148 -19.82 -1.23 25.58
CA ALA A 148 -20.95 -0.33 25.28
C ALA A 148 -20.53 1.15 25.36
N VAL A 149 -21.04 1.94 24.43
CA VAL A 149 -20.84 3.40 24.38
C VAL A 149 -22.18 4.04 24.03
N GLU A 150 -22.75 4.80 24.97
CA GLU A 150 -24.09 5.38 24.86
C GLU A 150 -24.06 6.91 25.05
N ARG A 151 -24.84 7.65 24.25
CA ARG A 151 -25.04 9.11 24.35
C ARG A 151 -23.73 9.91 24.50
N SER A 152 -22.70 9.48 23.79
CA SER A 152 -21.33 9.99 23.93
C SER A 152 -20.82 10.63 22.63
N ARG A 153 -19.95 11.64 22.75
CA ARG A 153 -19.37 12.36 21.62
C ARG A 153 -17.88 12.05 21.47
N ILE A 154 -17.50 11.53 20.31
CA ILE A 154 -16.09 11.35 19.92
C ILE A 154 -15.79 12.36 18.81
N SER A 155 -14.80 13.22 19.03
CA SER A 155 -14.54 14.34 18.12
C SER A 155 -13.05 14.63 17.97
N GLU A 156 -12.65 15.18 16.82
CA GLU A 156 -11.28 15.71 16.62
C GLU A 156 -10.19 14.64 16.75
N VAL A 157 -10.46 13.46 16.19
CA VAL A 157 -9.53 12.33 16.16
C VAL A 157 -8.68 12.34 14.89
N ALA A 158 -7.39 12.05 15.02
CA ALA A 158 -6.46 12.06 13.89
C ALA A 158 -6.42 10.76 13.08
N SER A 159 -6.97 9.66 13.61
CA SER A 159 -7.36 8.49 12.81
C SER A 159 -8.87 8.23 12.92
N SER A 160 -9.30 7.06 13.36
CA SER A 160 -10.72 6.69 13.37
C SER A 160 -11.40 7.05 14.70
N ALA A 161 -12.70 7.41 14.68
CA ALA A 161 -13.42 7.68 15.93
C ALA A 161 -13.60 6.40 16.76
N VAL A 162 -13.96 5.31 16.10
CA VAL A 162 -14.04 3.96 16.69
C VAL A 162 -13.34 2.94 15.80
N VAL A 163 -12.55 2.06 16.41
CA VAL A 163 -12.00 0.85 15.80
C VAL A 163 -12.41 -0.37 16.63
N VAL A 164 -12.97 -1.38 15.97
CA VAL A 164 -13.25 -2.69 16.55
C VAL A 164 -12.55 -3.72 15.69
N ALA A 165 -11.61 -4.46 16.28
CA ALA A 165 -10.70 -5.34 15.56
C ALA A 165 -10.58 -6.70 16.25
N GLU A 166 -9.88 -7.65 15.61
CA GLU A 166 -9.70 -9.01 16.11
C GLU A 166 -11.03 -9.70 16.42
N HIS A 167 -11.34 -9.97 17.69
CA HIS A 167 -12.61 -10.57 18.13
C HIS A 167 -13.49 -9.55 18.89
N GLY A 168 -13.18 -8.26 18.74
CA GLY A 168 -13.78 -7.15 19.46
C GLY A 168 -15.29 -7.09 19.32
N ARG A 169 -15.99 -6.82 20.42
CA ARG A 169 -17.45 -6.62 20.41
C ARG A 169 -17.81 -5.27 21.00
N LEU A 170 -18.64 -4.50 20.29
CA LEU A 170 -19.04 -3.15 20.71
C LEU A 170 -20.49 -2.83 20.32
N THR A 171 -21.22 -2.23 21.26
CA THR A 171 -22.51 -1.57 21.00
C THR A 171 -22.36 -0.05 21.11
N LEU A 172 -22.84 0.67 20.09
CA LEU A 172 -22.87 2.14 20.01
C LEU A 172 -24.32 2.60 19.95
N ARG A 173 -24.75 3.53 20.83
CA ARG A 173 -26.12 4.06 20.86
C ARG A 173 -26.17 5.56 21.04
N GLU A 174 -26.96 6.24 20.22
CA GLU A 174 -27.24 7.69 20.38
C GLU A 174 -25.94 8.54 20.40
N CYS A 175 -24.90 8.08 19.71
CA CYS A 175 -23.57 8.71 19.73
C CYS A 175 -23.36 9.72 18.60
N GLU A 176 -22.40 10.62 18.79
CA GLU A 176 -21.97 11.60 17.78
C GLU A 176 -20.47 11.42 17.48
N LEU A 177 -20.14 11.11 16.23
CA LEU A 177 -18.77 10.93 15.75
C LEU A 177 -18.43 12.08 14.78
N ASP A 178 -17.64 13.08 15.23
CA ASP A 178 -17.43 14.34 14.50
C ASP A 178 -15.98 14.56 14.05
N ARG A 179 -15.79 14.84 12.75
CA ARG A 179 -14.52 15.24 12.12
C ARG A 179 -13.36 14.28 12.39
N ALA A 180 -13.59 12.98 12.21
CA ALA A 180 -12.52 11.99 12.20
C ALA A 180 -11.67 12.13 10.91
N ARG A 181 -10.35 12.32 11.03
CA ARG A 181 -9.48 12.35 9.84
C ARG A 181 -9.36 10.99 9.14
N GLY A 182 -9.57 9.90 9.87
CA GLY A 182 -9.74 8.54 9.38
C GLY A 182 -11.21 8.17 9.22
N ASN A 183 -11.57 6.97 9.67
CA ASN A 183 -12.93 6.44 9.55
C ASN A 183 -13.82 6.96 10.68
N GLY A 184 -15.14 6.94 10.52
CA GLY A 184 -16.06 7.09 11.66
C GLY A 184 -16.02 5.83 12.52
N ILE A 185 -16.53 4.73 11.98
CA ILE A 185 -16.53 3.40 12.58
C ILE A 185 -15.74 2.46 11.66
N CYS A 186 -14.76 1.78 12.21
CA CYS A 186 -13.96 0.76 11.51
C CYS A 186 -14.15 -0.60 12.20
N ALA A 187 -14.64 -1.60 11.48
CA ALA A 187 -14.82 -2.97 11.96
C ALA A 187 -14.06 -3.94 11.05
N ASN A 188 -13.10 -4.68 11.59
CA ASN A 188 -12.29 -5.66 10.83
C ASN A 188 -11.99 -6.93 11.66
N GLY A 189 -11.20 -7.85 11.09
CA GLY A 189 -10.97 -9.16 11.70
C GLY A 189 -12.25 -10.01 11.73
N GLN A 190 -12.66 -10.41 12.93
CA GLN A 190 -13.91 -11.10 13.26
C GLN A 190 -14.77 -10.24 14.22
N ALA A 191 -14.57 -8.92 14.22
CA ALA A 191 -15.28 -7.99 15.09
C ALA A 191 -16.81 -8.10 14.94
N THR A 192 -17.56 -7.77 15.99
CA THR A 192 -19.02 -7.65 15.94
C THR A 192 -19.43 -6.28 16.46
N VAL A 193 -20.08 -5.48 15.62
CA VAL A 193 -20.51 -4.12 15.97
C VAL A 193 -22.02 -3.96 15.79
N THR A 194 -22.68 -3.45 16.83
CA THR A 194 -24.07 -3.01 16.77
C THR A 194 -24.11 -1.49 16.93
N VAL A 195 -24.74 -0.79 16.00
CA VAL A 195 -24.81 0.68 15.97
C VAL A 195 -26.25 1.13 15.84
N GLU A 196 -26.74 1.91 16.81
CA GLU A 196 -28.12 2.39 16.86
C GLU A 196 -28.16 3.91 17.01
N ALA A 197 -29.02 4.59 16.24
CA ALA A 197 -29.31 6.04 16.37
C ALA A 197 -28.06 6.96 16.43
N THR A 198 -27.00 6.61 15.71
CA THR A 198 -25.69 7.26 15.81
C THR A 198 -25.43 8.14 14.59
N ARG A 199 -24.89 9.34 14.80
CA ARG A 199 -24.55 10.30 13.74
C ARG A 199 -23.05 10.35 13.50
N VAL A 200 -22.64 10.37 12.23
CA VAL A 200 -21.24 10.46 11.79
C VAL A 200 -21.08 11.61 10.81
N THR A 201 -20.21 12.59 11.12
CA THR A 201 -20.05 13.83 10.35
C THR A 201 -18.61 14.09 9.93
N GLY A 202 -18.42 14.41 8.63
CA GLY A 202 -17.20 15.03 8.11
C GLY A 202 -15.93 14.16 8.20
N THR A 203 -16.00 12.90 7.78
CA THR A 203 -14.87 11.96 7.87
C THR A 203 -13.91 12.05 6.68
N GLY A 204 -12.60 11.89 6.94
CA GLY A 204 -11.55 11.94 5.90
C GLY A 204 -11.35 10.62 5.14
N LYS A 205 -11.76 9.49 5.73
CA LYS A 205 -11.92 8.18 5.09
C LYS A 205 -13.40 7.73 5.23
N PRO A 206 -13.82 6.50 4.83
CA PRO A 206 -15.21 6.07 4.96
C PRO A 206 -15.77 6.28 6.37
N ALA A 207 -16.95 6.88 6.47
CA ALA A 207 -17.65 7.03 7.74
C ALA A 207 -17.93 5.67 8.38
N LEU A 208 -18.21 4.66 7.56
CA LEU A 208 -18.36 3.26 7.96
C LEU A 208 -17.41 2.40 7.11
N ALA A 209 -16.55 1.61 7.75
CA ALA A 209 -15.72 0.59 7.12
C ALA A 209 -15.98 -0.76 7.80
N VAL A 210 -16.43 -1.76 7.05
CA VAL A 210 -16.72 -3.11 7.54
C VAL A 210 -16.05 -4.12 6.62
N GLU A 211 -14.95 -4.71 7.11
CA GLU A 211 -13.97 -5.42 6.28
C GLU A 211 -13.74 -6.86 6.79
N GLN A 212 -13.14 -7.71 5.95
CA GLN A 212 -12.70 -9.08 6.29
C GLN A 212 -13.84 -10.02 6.70
N ASN A 213 -13.97 -10.37 7.98
CA ASN A 213 -15.04 -11.22 8.53
C ASN A 213 -15.81 -10.51 9.67
N ALA A 214 -15.76 -9.17 9.70
CA ALA A 214 -16.50 -8.40 10.70
C ALA A 214 -18.01 -8.45 10.45
N ARG A 215 -18.79 -8.63 11.52
CA ARG A 215 -20.25 -8.55 11.52
C ARG A 215 -20.71 -7.16 11.93
N ALA A 216 -21.68 -6.60 11.23
CA ALA A 216 -22.20 -5.27 11.55
C ALA A 216 -23.72 -5.20 11.42
N GLN A 217 -24.38 -4.69 12.46
CA GLN A 217 -25.80 -4.35 12.46
C GLN A 217 -25.95 -2.85 12.73
N LEU A 218 -26.45 -2.09 11.77
CA LEU A 218 -26.60 -0.65 11.85
C LEU A 218 -28.08 -0.27 11.68
N THR A 219 -28.64 0.44 12.66
CA THR A 219 -30.04 0.87 12.66
C THR A 219 -30.14 2.36 12.93
N GLY A 220 -30.73 3.14 12.00
CA GLY A 220 -30.91 4.58 12.20
C GLY A 220 -29.59 5.35 12.25
N VAL A 221 -28.59 4.94 11.47
CA VAL A 221 -27.28 5.63 11.41
C VAL A 221 -27.34 6.73 10.34
N GLU A 222 -26.97 7.95 10.73
CA GLU A 222 -26.91 9.12 9.87
C GLU A 222 -25.45 9.45 9.51
N VAL A 223 -25.13 9.47 8.22
CA VAL A 223 -23.82 9.87 7.71
C VAL A 223 -23.95 11.12 6.84
N THR A 224 -23.10 12.12 7.11
CA THR A 224 -23.10 13.38 6.36
C THR A 224 -21.70 13.89 6.05
N GLY A 225 -21.45 14.18 4.76
CA GLY A 225 -20.31 14.96 4.30
C GLY A 225 -18.94 14.26 4.37
N SER A 226 -18.89 12.94 4.14
CA SER A 226 -17.62 12.21 4.04
C SER A 226 -16.83 12.62 2.79
N ALA A 227 -15.50 12.64 2.89
CA ALA A 227 -14.63 13.24 1.87
C ALA A 227 -14.63 12.50 0.50
N ALA A 228 -14.92 11.20 0.48
CA ALA A 228 -14.81 10.37 -0.74
C ALA A 228 -15.79 9.18 -0.79
N LEU A 229 -16.14 8.60 0.35
CA LEU A 229 -17.03 7.45 0.46
C LEU A 229 -17.73 7.51 1.83
N ASP A 230 -19.02 7.18 1.92
CA ASP A 230 -19.70 7.10 3.21
C ASP A 230 -19.53 5.70 3.83
N ALA A 231 -19.81 4.64 3.08
CA ALA A 231 -19.78 3.26 3.58
C ALA A 231 -19.01 2.30 2.67
N TYR A 232 -17.98 1.66 3.22
CA TYR A 232 -17.13 0.66 2.57
C TYR A 232 -17.41 -0.73 3.17
N LEU A 233 -18.10 -1.59 2.43
CA LEU A 233 -18.57 -2.90 2.88
C LEU A 233 -17.86 -4.00 2.08
N THR A 234 -16.86 -4.65 2.67
CA THR A 234 -16.06 -5.72 2.04
C THR A 234 -15.96 -6.98 2.90
N SER A 235 -16.80 -7.09 3.94
CA SER A 235 -16.83 -8.27 4.80
C SER A 235 -17.57 -9.45 4.16
N ALA A 236 -17.00 -10.64 4.30
CA ALA A 236 -17.63 -11.93 3.96
C ALA A 236 -18.62 -12.43 5.04
N SER A 237 -18.84 -11.66 6.11
CA SER A 237 -19.78 -11.96 7.20
C SER A 237 -21.05 -11.09 7.14
N ASP A 238 -22.01 -11.37 8.03
CA ASP A 238 -23.30 -10.68 8.07
C ASP A 238 -23.17 -9.16 8.26
N VAL A 239 -23.64 -8.40 7.27
CA VAL A 239 -23.72 -6.93 7.32
C VAL A 239 -25.16 -6.50 7.01
N ALA A 240 -25.79 -5.81 7.95
CA ALA A 240 -27.16 -5.32 7.83
C ALA A 240 -27.25 -3.83 8.17
N LEU A 241 -27.85 -3.06 7.27
CA LEU A 241 -28.16 -1.63 7.43
C LEU A 241 -29.68 -1.47 7.39
N THR A 242 -30.26 -0.73 8.32
CA THR A 242 -31.72 -0.54 8.42
C THR A 242 -32.04 0.90 8.79
N ARG A 243 -32.85 1.58 7.98
CA ARG A 243 -33.22 3.00 8.15
C ARG A 243 -31.99 3.92 8.28
N CYS A 244 -30.91 3.60 7.56
CA CYS A 244 -29.69 4.42 7.53
C CYS A 244 -29.79 5.52 6.47
N VAL A 245 -29.20 6.68 6.74
CA VAL A 245 -29.27 7.86 5.87
C VAL A 245 -27.86 8.32 5.50
N PHE A 246 -27.62 8.51 4.20
CA PHE A 246 -26.34 8.89 3.60
C PHE A 246 -26.50 10.18 2.80
N THR A 247 -25.77 11.24 3.18
CA THR A 247 -25.97 12.59 2.62
C THR A 247 -24.67 13.26 2.19
N GLY A 248 -24.56 13.57 0.90
CA GLY A 248 -23.55 14.50 0.37
C GLY A 248 -22.13 13.94 0.29
N SER A 249 -21.96 12.64 0.05
CA SER A 249 -20.63 12.03 -0.15
C SER A 249 -19.83 12.73 -1.26
N GLY A 250 -18.55 13.01 -0.98
CA GLY A 250 -17.58 13.52 -1.94
C GLY A 250 -17.25 12.57 -3.11
N GLY A 251 -17.75 11.34 -3.10
CA GLY A 251 -17.60 10.37 -4.19
C GLY A 251 -18.81 9.43 -4.27
N GLN A 252 -18.64 8.17 -3.87
CA GLN A 252 -19.72 7.17 -3.85
C GLN A 252 -20.40 7.18 -2.47
N ALA A 253 -21.69 6.83 -2.32
CA ALA A 253 -22.27 6.69 -0.97
C ALA A 253 -21.92 5.31 -0.37
N LEU A 254 -22.35 4.24 -1.03
CA LEU A 254 -22.12 2.86 -0.61
C LEU A 254 -21.25 2.10 -1.62
N HIS A 255 -20.22 1.42 -1.14
CA HIS A 255 -19.42 0.48 -1.91
C HIS A 255 -19.56 -0.93 -1.33
N VAL A 256 -19.92 -1.89 -2.18
CA VAL A 256 -20.06 -3.31 -1.84
C VAL A 256 -18.99 -4.09 -2.61
N GLY A 257 -18.01 -4.62 -1.88
CA GLY A 257 -16.87 -5.35 -2.43
C GLY A 257 -17.12 -6.84 -2.67
N THR A 258 -16.10 -7.49 -3.22
CA THR A 258 -16.09 -8.92 -3.55
C THR A 258 -16.43 -9.81 -2.36
N GLY A 259 -17.39 -10.72 -2.53
CA GLY A 259 -17.80 -11.67 -1.50
C GLY A 259 -18.71 -11.10 -0.41
N CYS A 260 -18.99 -9.78 -0.43
CA CYS A 260 -19.89 -9.14 0.52
C CYS A 260 -21.35 -9.24 0.04
N ALA A 261 -22.25 -9.67 0.92
CA ALA A 261 -23.68 -9.79 0.65
C ALA A 261 -24.53 -9.00 1.66
N PRO A 262 -24.42 -7.66 1.71
CA PRO A 262 -25.07 -6.85 2.72
C PRO A 262 -26.58 -6.71 2.44
N VAL A 263 -27.37 -6.60 3.51
CA VAL A 263 -28.81 -6.31 3.41
C VAL A 263 -29.05 -4.86 3.82
N LEU A 264 -29.63 -4.07 2.93
CA LEU A 264 -29.98 -2.67 3.13
C LEU A 264 -31.52 -2.56 3.14
N ARG A 265 -32.09 -2.08 4.25
CA ARG A 265 -33.54 -1.92 4.42
C ARG A 265 -33.89 -0.47 4.70
N GLU A 266 -34.86 0.09 3.99
CA GLU A 266 -35.37 1.45 4.22
C GLU A 266 -34.25 2.52 4.21
N CYS A 267 -33.17 2.27 3.48
CA CYS A 267 -31.98 3.13 3.47
C CYS A 267 -32.16 4.27 2.45
N VAL A 268 -31.70 5.47 2.82
CA VAL A 268 -31.81 6.67 2.01
C VAL A 268 -30.42 7.18 1.63
N VAL A 269 -30.20 7.43 0.34
CA VAL A 269 -28.98 8.02 -0.21
C VAL A 269 -29.34 9.32 -0.94
N SER A 270 -28.60 10.39 -0.67
CA SER A 270 -28.82 11.69 -1.31
C SER A 270 -27.52 12.43 -1.65
N GLY A 271 -27.43 12.96 -2.87
CA GLY A 271 -26.38 13.92 -3.27
C GLY A 271 -24.95 13.38 -3.32
N ALA A 272 -24.75 12.06 -3.52
CA ALA A 272 -23.43 11.50 -3.76
C ALA A 272 -22.87 11.94 -5.12
N ARG A 273 -21.59 12.33 -5.16
CA ARG A 273 -20.95 12.92 -6.36
C ARG A 273 -20.74 11.95 -7.53
N ARG A 274 -20.88 10.64 -7.35
CA ARG A 274 -20.74 9.63 -8.41
C ARG A 274 -21.87 8.59 -8.38
N GLU A 275 -21.69 7.50 -7.65
CA GLU A 275 -22.64 6.40 -7.55
C GLU A 275 -23.30 6.40 -6.16
N GLY A 276 -24.63 6.21 -6.11
CA GLY A 276 -25.35 6.03 -4.86
C GLY A 276 -24.96 4.70 -4.20
N VAL A 277 -25.13 3.60 -4.94
CA VAL A 277 -24.65 2.26 -4.56
C VAL A 277 -23.79 1.71 -5.68
N HIS A 278 -22.55 1.34 -5.36
CA HIS A 278 -21.59 0.71 -6.26
C HIS A 278 -21.33 -0.73 -5.82
N VAL A 279 -21.66 -1.69 -6.67
CA VAL A 279 -21.44 -3.12 -6.46
C VAL A 279 -20.28 -3.58 -7.33
N ALA A 280 -19.14 -3.83 -6.71
CA ALA A 280 -17.93 -4.33 -7.36
C ALA A 280 -18.00 -5.84 -7.62
N PRO A 281 -17.11 -6.42 -8.45
CA PRO A 281 -17.17 -7.81 -8.87
C PRO A 281 -17.27 -8.81 -7.72
N GLY A 282 -18.23 -9.72 -7.81
CA GLY A 282 -18.53 -10.70 -6.76
C GLY A 282 -19.32 -10.16 -5.55
N GLY A 283 -19.70 -8.88 -5.53
CA GLY A 283 -20.63 -8.32 -4.54
C GLY A 283 -22.08 -8.78 -4.78
N ARG A 284 -22.83 -9.04 -3.69
CA ARG A 284 -24.19 -9.59 -3.73
C ARG A 284 -25.20 -8.89 -2.79
N PRO A 285 -25.41 -7.57 -2.90
CA PRO A 285 -26.28 -6.84 -1.99
C PRO A 285 -27.77 -7.09 -2.24
N ARG A 286 -28.54 -6.96 -1.16
CA ARG A 286 -30.01 -6.91 -1.16
C ARG A 286 -30.49 -5.54 -0.73
N LEU A 287 -31.30 -4.87 -1.55
CA LEU A 287 -31.90 -3.58 -1.25
C LEU A 287 -33.42 -3.77 -1.11
N GLU A 288 -33.97 -3.43 0.05
CA GLU A 288 -35.39 -3.55 0.38
C GLU A 288 -35.94 -2.16 0.75
N GLU A 289 -36.88 -1.64 -0.04
CA GLU A 289 -37.57 -0.35 0.16
C GLU A 289 -36.59 0.85 0.31
N CYS A 290 -35.51 0.85 -0.48
CA CYS A 290 -34.45 1.88 -0.46
C CYS A 290 -34.73 3.05 -1.42
N ARG A 291 -34.19 4.23 -1.12
CA ARG A 291 -34.35 5.46 -1.94
C ARG A 291 -32.99 6.10 -2.24
N VAL A 292 -32.74 6.43 -3.51
CA VAL A 292 -31.52 7.13 -3.98
C VAL A 292 -31.91 8.39 -4.73
N THR A 293 -31.29 9.53 -4.42
CA THR A 293 -31.70 10.85 -4.95
C THR A 293 -30.51 11.72 -5.35
N GLY A 294 -30.57 12.35 -6.52
CA GLY A 294 -29.60 13.37 -6.95
C GLY A 294 -28.16 12.86 -7.06
N THR A 295 -27.97 11.68 -7.62
CA THR A 295 -26.65 11.05 -7.87
C THR A 295 -26.44 10.82 -9.37
N PRO A 296 -25.23 10.98 -9.95
CA PRO A 296 -25.01 10.63 -11.35
C PRO A 296 -25.44 9.21 -11.74
N VAL A 297 -25.10 8.20 -10.94
CA VAL A 297 -25.65 6.84 -11.07
C VAL A 297 -26.31 6.42 -9.78
N GLY A 298 -27.54 5.90 -9.83
CA GLY A 298 -28.25 5.42 -8.64
C GLY A 298 -27.65 4.12 -8.09
N LEU A 299 -27.69 3.07 -8.90
CA LEU A 299 -27.09 1.76 -8.64
C LEU A 299 -26.17 1.35 -9.81
N LEU A 300 -24.89 1.11 -9.55
CA LEU A 300 -23.94 0.53 -10.50
C LEU A 300 -23.63 -0.92 -10.10
N VAL A 301 -23.77 -1.86 -11.03
CA VAL A 301 -23.43 -3.28 -10.84
C VAL A 301 -22.37 -3.68 -11.86
N GLU A 302 -21.13 -3.86 -11.41
CA GLU A 302 -20.01 -4.26 -12.27
C GLU A 302 -20.06 -5.75 -12.65
N LYS A 303 -19.16 -6.14 -13.56
CA LYS A 303 -19.02 -7.52 -14.05
C LYS A 303 -18.90 -8.53 -12.91
N ASP A 304 -19.55 -9.68 -13.06
CA ASP A 304 -19.56 -10.79 -12.09
C ASP A 304 -20.17 -10.44 -10.71
N ALA A 305 -20.82 -9.27 -10.56
CA ALA A 305 -21.64 -8.89 -9.42
C ALA A 305 -23.14 -9.14 -9.65
N HIS A 306 -23.92 -9.20 -8.57
CA HIS A 306 -25.36 -9.52 -8.62
C HIS A 306 -26.16 -8.73 -7.57
N ALA A 307 -26.99 -7.77 -7.99
CA ALA A 307 -27.83 -6.98 -7.08
C ALA A 307 -29.30 -7.43 -7.11
N GLU A 308 -29.89 -7.68 -5.94
CA GLU A 308 -31.33 -7.89 -5.78
C GLU A 308 -31.96 -6.63 -5.15
N CYS A 309 -32.95 -6.05 -5.80
CA CYS A 309 -33.63 -4.84 -5.35
C CYS A 309 -35.16 -5.05 -5.35
N ALA A 310 -35.81 -4.82 -4.22
CA ALA A 310 -37.26 -4.81 -4.09
C ALA A 310 -37.72 -3.46 -3.50
N GLY A 311 -38.52 -2.70 -4.23
CA GLY A 311 -38.97 -1.37 -3.81
C GLY A 311 -37.88 -0.28 -3.89
N LEU A 312 -36.97 -0.35 -4.87
CA LEU A 312 -35.98 0.69 -5.08
C LEU A 312 -36.62 1.92 -5.75
N THR A 313 -36.47 3.09 -5.14
CA THR A 313 -36.84 4.38 -5.74
C THR A 313 -35.57 5.17 -6.11
N VAL A 314 -35.48 5.66 -7.35
CA VAL A 314 -34.35 6.50 -7.80
C VAL A 314 -34.84 7.77 -8.49
N GLU A 315 -34.41 8.93 -8.00
CA GLU A 315 -34.85 10.24 -8.50
C GLU A 315 -33.66 11.12 -8.90
N ASP A 316 -33.83 11.91 -9.97
CA ASP A 316 -32.83 12.86 -10.48
C ASP A 316 -31.46 12.23 -10.80
N ALA A 317 -31.43 11.01 -11.31
CA ALA A 317 -30.19 10.32 -11.68
C ALA A 317 -29.63 10.86 -13.00
N ALA A 318 -28.46 11.51 -12.99
CA ALA A 318 -28.00 12.27 -14.17
C ALA A 318 -27.51 11.39 -15.35
N THR A 319 -27.01 10.18 -15.09
CA THR A 319 -26.40 9.27 -16.07
C THR A 319 -27.14 7.94 -16.20
N ALA A 320 -27.58 7.34 -15.09
CA ALA A 320 -28.49 6.19 -15.10
C ALA A 320 -29.07 5.96 -13.69
N ALA A 321 -30.36 5.66 -13.55
CA ALA A 321 -30.90 5.24 -12.26
C ALA A 321 -30.37 3.85 -11.86
N VAL A 322 -30.31 2.89 -12.79
CA VAL A 322 -29.60 1.62 -12.62
C VAL A 322 -28.71 1.32 -13.83
N HIS A 323 -27.46 0.92 -13.61
CA HIS A 323 -26.52 0.50 -14.66
C HIS A 323 -25.90 -0.88 -14.33
N ALA A 324 -26.26 -1.90 -15.10
CA ALA A 324 -25.59 -3.21 -15.10
C ALA A 324 -24.43 -3.22 -16.12
N ALA A 325 -23.22 -2.94 -15.65
CA ALA A 325 -21.99 -2.91 -16.44
C ALA A 325 -21.32 -4.29 -16.45
N GLY A 326 -21.93 -5.23 -17.19
CA GLY A 326 -21.50 -6.62 -17.28
C GLY A 326 -21.96 -7.53 -16.12
N GLY A 327 -22.64 -6.99 -15.11
CA GLY A 327 -23.22 -7.72 -13.98
C GLY A 327 -24.72 -8.03 -14.12
N GLU A 328 -25.31 -8.59 -13.06
CA GLU A 328 -26.74 -8.94 -13.01
C GLU A 328 -27.50 -8.05 -12.02
N ALA A 329 -28.60 -7.45 -12.49
CA ALA A 329 -29.50 -6.63 -11.67
C ALA A 329 -30.94 -7.17 -11.76
N VAL A 330 -31.51 -7.55 -10.62
CA VAL A 330 -32.90 -8.00 -10.47
C VAL A 330 -33.67 -6.93 -9.70
N LEU A 331 -34.64 -6.30 -10.37
CA LEU A 331 -35.33 -5.11 -9.91
C LEU A 331 -36.84 -5.38 -9.86
N GLU A 332 -37.40 -5.46 -8.65
CA GLU A 332 -38.82 -5.63 -8.38
C GLU A 332 -39.38 -4.32 -7.79
N ARG A 333 -40.51 -3.81 -8.30
CA ARG A 333 -41.10 -2.52 -7.89
C ARG A 333 -40.11 -1.34 -7.98
N LEU A 334 -39.30 -1.30 -9.04
CA LEU A 334 -38.46 -0.13 -9.34
C LEU A 334 -39.35 1.09 -9.65
N THR A 335 -39.07 2.22 -9.00
CA THR A 335 -39.67 3.51 -9.34
C THR A 335 -38.57 4.49 -9.75
N THR A 336 -38.70 5.13 -10.92
CA THR A 336 -37.76 6.18 -11.35
C THR A 336 -38.45 7.46 -11.77
N GLU A 337 -37.94 8.61 -11.37
CA GLU A 337 -38.43 9.93 -11.80
C GLU A 337 -37.30 10.88 -12.19
N GLY A 338 -37.39 11.43 -13.41
CA GLY A 338 -36.48 12.44 -13.90
C GLY A 338 -35.09 11.92 -14.32
N GLY A 339 -34.22 12.84 -14.74
CA GLY A 339 -32.84 12.53 -15.09
C GLY A 339 -32.62 11.81 -16.43
N GLY A 340 -31.51 11.08 -16.50
CA GLY A 340 -31.07 10.22 -17.60
C GLY A 340 -31.79 8.87 -17.63
N PRO A 341 -31.19 7.84 -18.25
CA PRO A 341 -31.82 6.54 -18.38
C PRO A 341 -32.30 5.86 -17.09
N ALA A 342 -33.48 5.25 -17.11
CA ALA A 342 -34.03 4.58 -15.94
C ALA A 342 -33.32 3.24 -15.65
N ALA A 343 -33.02 2.47 -16.69
CA ALA A 343 -32.16 1.30 -16.57
C ALA A 343 -31.28 1.09 -17.80
N ARG A 344 -29.99 0.81 -17.58
CA ARG A 344 -29.00 0.54 -18.62
C ARG A 344 -28.29 -0.79 -18.37
N ALA A 345 -28.05 -1.58 -19.41
CA ALA A 345 -27.19 -2.75 -19.35
C ALA A 345 -26.21 -2.76 -20.52
N THR A 346 -24.92 -2.94 -20.22
CA THR A 346 -23.83 -2.89 -21.21
C THR A 346 -22.90 -4.09 -21.03
N GLY A 347 -22.73 -4.87 -22.10
CA GLY A 347 -21.77 -5.97 -22.20
C GLY A 347 -22.43 -7.35 -22.21
N ALA A 348 -21.79 -8.33 -22.85
CA ALA A 348 -22.40 -9.63 -23.17
C ALA A 348 -22.77 -10.49 -21.94
N SER A 349 -22.16 -10.25 -20.79
CA SER A 349 -22.51 -10.87 -19.50
C SER A 349 -23.59 -10.11 -18.73
N ALA A 350 -23.94 -8.88 -19.13
CA ALA A 350 -24.92 -8.06 -18.42
C ALA A 350 -26.33 -8.67 -18.49
N ARG A 351 -27.01 -8.71 -17.35
CA ARG A 351 -28.38 -9.22 -17.20
C ARG A 351 -29.22 -8.21 -16.44
N LEU A 352 -30.38 -7.84 -16.99
CA LEU A 352 -31.30 -6.90 -16.37
C LEU A 352 -32.71 -7.50 -16.32
N THR A 353 -33.19 -7.81 -15.13
CA THR A 353 -34.58 -8.24 -14.91
C THR A 353 -35.35 -7.14 -14.21
N VAL A 354 -36.46 -6.67 -14.79
CA VAL A 354 -37.31 -5.61 -14.21
C VAL A 354 -38.75 -6.09 -14.14
N ARG A 355 -39.35 -6.01 -12.95
CA ARG A 355 -40.72 -6.48 -12.66
C ARG A 355 -41.53 -5.42 -11.92
N ASP A 356 -42.79 -5.26 -12.34
CA ASP A 356 -43.80 -4.42 -11.67
C ASP A 356 -43.32 -2.98 -11.41
N ALA A 357 -42.61 -2.39 -12.38
CA ALA A 357 -41.92 -1.11 -12.23
C ALA A 357 -42.67 0.08 -12.86
N GLU A 358 -42.51 1.27 -12.29
CA GLU A 358 -42.97 2.55 -12.84
C GLU A 358 -41.78 3.44 -13.22
N LEU A 359 -41.56 3.64 -14.52
CA LEU A 359 -40.42 4.37 -15.05
C LEU A 359 -40.87 5.67 -15.72
N ALA A 360 -40.58 6.83 -15.12
CA ALA A 360 -40.87 8.15 -15.69
C ALA A 360 -39.56 8.87 -16.08
N VAL A 361 -39.30 9.01 -17.38
CA VAL A 361 -38.05 9.63 -17.89
C VAL A 361 -38.30 10.97 -18.58
N GLY A 362 -37.38 11.91 -18.37
CA GLY A 362 -37.45 13.29 -18.87
C GLY A 362 -36.98 13.46 -20.32
N GLY A 363 -37.39 12.57 -21.23
CA GLY A 363 -36.93 12.56 -22.63
C GLY A 363 -35.58 11.85 -22.85
N ALA A 364 -34.98 11.29 -21.79
CA ALA A 364 -33.87 10.34 -21.87
C ALA A 364 -34.35 8.96 -22.34
N VAL A 365 -33.41 8.03 -22.56
CA VAL A 365 -33.74 6.64 -22.93
C VAL A 365 -34.33 5.91 -21.74
N GLY A 366 -35.54 5.34 -21.82
CA GLY A 366 -36.14 4.63 -20.68
C GLY A 366 -35.34 3.40 -20.23
N VAL A 367 -35.22 2.41 -21.10
CA VAL A 367 -34.38 1.22 -20.91
C VAL A 367 -33.41 1.08 -22.09
N GLU A 368 -32.12 0.90 -21.81
CA GLU A 368 -31.05 0.84 -22.81
C GLU A 368 -30.22 -0.44 -22.65
N LEU A 369 -30.18 -1.29 -23.68
CA LEU A 369 -29.39 -2.54 -23.70
C LEU A 369 -28.40 -2.53 -24.86
N GLU A 370 -27.12 -2.74 -24.57
CA GLU A 370 -26.03 -2.67 -25.55
C GLU A 370 -25.02 -3.82 -25.39
N GLU A 371 -24.19 -4.03 -26.42
CA GLU A 371 -23.04 -4.95 -26.43
C GLU A 371 -23.40 -6.41 -26.05
N GLY A 372 -24.54 -6.91 -26.53
CA GLY A 372 -25.00 -8.28 -26.24
C GLY A 372 -25.65 -8.47 -24.87
N ALA A 373 -25.96 -7.39 -24.14
CA ALA A 373 -26.72 -7.45 -22.89
C ALA A 373 -28.10 -8.11 -23.10
N VAL A 374 -28.62 -8.77 -22.05
CA VAL A 374 -29.93 -9.43 -22.07
C VAL A 374 -30.84 -8.81 -21.02
N GLY A 375 -32.04 -8.39 -21.44
CA GLY A 375 -33.06 -7.82 -20.58
C GLY A 375 -34.36 -8.64 -20.56
N ALA A 376 -35.01 -8.69 -19.41
CA ALA A 376 -36.36 -9.24 -19.23
C ALA A 376 -37.22 -8.22 -18.48
N LEU A 377 -38.27 -7.71 -19.15
CA LEU A 377 -39.20 -6.71 -18.61
C LEU A 377 -40.60 -7.35 -18.49
N SER A 378 -41.18 -7.35 -17.30
CA SER A 378 -42.55 -7.83 -17.07
C SER A 378 -43.38 -6.85 -16.25
N SER A 379 -44.61 -6.54 -16.67
CA SER A 379 -45.51 -5.59 -15.98
C SER A 379 -44.92 -4.17 -15.80
N VAL A 380 -44.02 -3.73 -16.69
CA VAL A 380 -43.36 -2.42 -16.59
C VAL A 380 -44.23 -1.34 -17.24
N ARG A 381 -44.49 -0.23 -16.53
CA ARG A 381 -45.16 0.97 -17.05
C ARG A 381 -44.15 2.09 -17.24
N LEU A 382 -43.84 2.40 -18.49
CA LEU A 382 -42.84 3.37 -18.91
C LEU A 382 -43.52 4.60 -19.54
N ARG A 383 -43.21 5.78 -19.03
CA ARG A 383 -43.74 7.07 -19.49
C ARG A 383 -42.60 8.01 -19.84
N SER A 384 -42.64 8.60 -21.04
CA SER A 384 -41.75 9.69 -21.44
C SER A 384 -42.54 10.82 -22.10
N GLY A 385 -41.94 12.03 -22.13
CA GLY A 385 -42.42 13.18 -22.90
C GLY A 385 -41.79 13.30 -24.29
N GLY A 386 -41.42 12.18 -24.91
CA GLY A 386 -40.65 12.10 -26.16
C GLY A 386 -39.42 11.20 -26.06
N GLY A 387 -38.64 11.08 -27.13
CA GLY A 387 -37.43 10.25 -27.16
C GLY A 387 -37.71 8.74 -27.25
N THR A 388 -36.79 7.92 -26.73
CA THR A 388 -36.79 6.46 -26.87
C THR A 388 -37.14 5.79 -25.53
N GLY A 389 -38.17 4.95 -25.50
CA GLY A 389 -38.59 4.23 -24.29
C GLY A 389 -37.75 2.97 -24.06
N LEU A 390 -37.50 2.21 -25.13
CA LEU A 390 -36.66 1.02 -25.11
C LEU A 390 -35.69 1.09 -26.29
N ALA A 391 -34.39 1.05 -26.02
CA ALA A 391 -33.32 1.06 -27.02
C ALA A 391 -32.49 -0.23 -26.90
N LEU A 392 -32.37 -0.96 -28.02
CA LEU A 392 -31.53 -2.15 -28.12
C LEU A 392 -30.49 -1.95 -29.22
N ALA A 393 -29.21 -2.25 -28.96
CA ALA A 393 -28.15 -2.14 -29.96
C ALA A 393 -27.05 -3.20 -29.77
N SER A 394 -26.19 -3.32 -30.78
CA SER A 394 -24.96 -4.13 -30.76
C SER A 394 -25.19 -5.56 -30.25
N GLY A 395 -26.17 -6.27 -30.84
CA GLY A 395 -26.48 -7.66 -30.51
C GLY A 395 -27.29 -7.88 -29.22
N ALA A 396 -27.74 -6.83 -28.54
CA ALA A 396 -28.54 -6.94 -27.32
C ALA A 396 -29.90 -7.61 -27.55
N ARG A 397 -30.43 -8.24 -26.50
CA ARG A 397 -31.70 -9.00 -26.55
C ARG A 397 -32.65 -8.56 -25.45
N ALA A 398 -33.93 -8.40 -25.76
CA ALA A 398 -34.96 -8.12 -24.77
C ALA A 398 -36.19 -9.03 -24.92
N GLU A 399 -36.68 -9.53 -23.79
CA GLU A 399 -38.02 -10.08 -23.64
C GLU A 399 -38.89 -9.09 -22.87
N VAL A 400 -40.10 -8.86 -23.37
CA VAL A 400 -41.04 -7.85 -22.87
C VAL A 400 -42.42 -8.48 -22.80
N ASP A 401 -43.02 -8.50 -21.60
CA ASP A 401 -44.29 -9.18 -21.33
C ASP A 401 -45.23 -8.31 -20.50
N GLY A 402 -46.47 -8.08 -20.98
CA GLY A 402 -47.47 -7.26 -20.27
C GLY A 402 -47.04 -5.83 -19.95
N CYS A 403 -46.16 -5.21 -20.75
CA CYS A 403 -45.61 -3.88 -20.49
C CYS A 403 -46.36 -2.77 -21.24
N GLU A 404 -46.34 -1.54 -20.70
CA GLU A 404 -46.93 -0.34 -21.31
C GLU A 404 -45.86 0.72 -21.56
N PHE A 405 -45.63 1.08 -22.81
CA PHE A 405 -44.72 2.14 -23.24
C PHE A 405 -45.53 3.31 -23.78
N THR A 406 -45.56 4.43 -23.05
CA THR A 406 -46.36 5.61 -23.37
C THR A 406 -45.45 6.82 -23.66
N GLY A 407 -45.68 7.49 -24.80
CA GLY A 407 -45.03 8.77 -25.13
C GLY A 407 -43.61 8.65 -25.69
N CYS A 408 -43.24 7.47 -26.20
CA CYS A 408 -41.86 7.14 -26.54
C CYS A 408 -41.74 6.12 -27.69
N LEU A 409 -40.63 6.18 -28.43
CA LEU A 409 -40.26 5.21 -29.47
C LEU A 409 -39.66 3.94 -28.86
N THR A 410 -39.99 2.75 -29.37
CA THR A 410 -39.18 1.54 -29.18
C THR A 410 -38.24 1.33 -30.37
N LEU A 411 -36.94 1.26 -30.12
CA LEU A 411 -35.88 1.16 -31.14
C LEU A 411 -35.11 -0.16 -31.00
N VAL A 412 -35.18 -0.99 -32.05
CA VAL A 412 -34.38 -2.21 -32.20
C VAL A 412 -33.31 -1.95 -33.26
N GLY A 413 -32.08 -1.72 -32.80
CA GLY A 413 -30.93 -1.35 -33.62
C GLY A 413 -30.06 -2.53 -34.06
N ALA A 414 -28.76 -2.26 -34.21
CA ALA A 414 -27.81 -3.15 -34.86
C ALA A 414 -27.76 -4.57 -34.26
N GLU A 415 -28.11 -5.56 -35.07
CA GLU A 415 -28.17 -7.00 -34.73
C GLU A 415 -28.99 -7.35 -33.46
N ALA A 416 -29.80 -6.42 -32.97
CA ALA A 416 -30.55 -6.59 -31.72
C ALA A 416 -31.86 -7.36 -31.91
N GLU A 417 -32.31 -8.06 -30.87
CA GLU A 417 -33.53 -8.89 -30.91
C GLU A 417 -34.53 -8.49 -29.83
N LEU A 418 -35.76 -8.15 -30.22
CA LEU A 418 -36.87 -7.85 -29.31
C LEU A 418 -37.99 -8.88 -29.47
N THR A 419 -38.35 -9.53 -28.36
CA THR A 419 -39.59 -10.32 -28.25
C THR A 419 -40.57 -9.59 -27.34
N ALA A 420 -41.69 -9.15 -27.88
CA ALA A 420 -42.77 -8.48 -27.14
C ALA A 420 -44.04 -9.36 -27.12
N ARG A 421 -44.66 -9.49 -25.95
CA ARG A 421 -45.88 -10.27 -25.69
C ARG A 421 -46.89 -9.42 -24.93
N ASP A 422 -48.14 -9.42 -25.37
CA ASP A 422 -49.30 -8.82 -24.70
C ASP A 422 -49.05 -7.38 -24.17
N SER A 423 -48.24 -6.61 -24.90
CA SER A 423 -47.70 -5.31 -24.50
C SER A 423 -48.25 -4.16 -25.35
N GLU A 424 -48.33 -2.97 -24.78
CA GLU A 424 -48.87 -1.77 -25.43
C GLU A 424 -47.79 -0.70 -25.68
N PHE A 425 -47.78 -0.14 -26.89
CA PHE A 425 -46.91 0.94 -27.33
C PHE A 425 -47.80 2.10 -27.81
N SER A 426 -47.96 3.15 -26.99
CA SER A 426 -48.91 4.23 -27.23
C SER A 426 -48.26 5.61 -27.36
N ARG A 427 -48.89 6.48 -28.18
CA ARG A 427 -48.69 7.95 -28.16
C ARG A 427 -47.25 8.43 -28.43
N SER A 428 -46.48 7.69 -29.22
CA SER A 428 -45.11 8.10 -29.61
C SER A 428 -45.08 9.37 -30.44
N ASP A 429 -44.09 10.23 -30.19
CA ASP A 429 -43.82 11.43 -31.00
C ASP A 429 -43.18 11.15 -32.37
N SER A 430 -42.78 9.89 -32.63
CA SER A 430 -42.29 9.45 -33.93
C SER A 430 -42.97 8.14 -34.33
N ASP A 431 -42.23 7.09 -34.67
CA ASP A 431 -42.83 5.77 -34.89
C ASP A 431 -43.15 5.10 -33.54
N GLY A 432 -44.08 4.15 -33.49
CA GLY A 432 -44.31 3.32 -32.31
C GLY A 432 -43.14 2.38 -32.04
N VAL A 433 -42.86 1.50 -33.01
CA VAL A 433 -41.71 0.58 -32.99
C VAL A 433 -40.89 0.74 -34.27
N ARG A 434 -39.56 0.83 -34.16
CA ARG A 434 -38.63 0.94 -35.30
C ARG A 434 -37.53 -0.12 -35.20
N VAL A 435 -37.37 -0.89 -36.27
CA VAL A 435 -36.33 -1.91 -36.43
C VAL A 435 -35.35 -1.48 -37.51
N THR A 436 -34.05 -1.47 -37.21
CA THR A 436 -32.98 -1.00 -38.09
C THR A 436 -31.76 -1.90 -38.09
N SER A 437 -30.90 -1.75 -39.10
CA SER A 437 -29.48 -2.18 -39.04
C SER A 437 -29.24 -3.67 -38.74
N GLY A 438 -30.12 -4.58 -39.20
CA GLY A 438 -30.00 -6.01 -38.90
C GLY A 438 -30.88 -6.49 -37.74
N GLY A 439 -31.58 -5.58 -37.06
CA GLY A 439 -32.44 -5.89 -35.93
C GLY A 439 -33.62 -6.80 -36.26
N ALA A 440 -34.17 -7.43 -35.23
CA ALA A 440 -35.25 -8.39 -35.30
C ALA A 440 -36.35 -8.10 -34.29
N LEU A 441 -37.60 -8.09 -34.75
CA LEU A 441 -38.79 -7.94 -33.91
C LEU A 441 -39.69 -9.17 -34.00
N THR A 442 -40.08 -9.71 -32.84
CA THR A 442 -41.17 -10.69 -32.71
C THR A 442 -42.23 -10.08 -31.78
N ALA A 443 -43.42 -9.79 -32.29
CA ALA A 443 -44.51 -9.21 -31.52
C ALA A 443 -45.73 -10.14 -31.54
N VAL A 444 -46.25 -10.48 -30.36
CA VAL A 444 -47.44 -11.35 -30.20
C VAL A 444 -48.45 -10.67 -29.28
N GLY A 445 -49.71 -10.54 -29.71
CA GLY A 445 -50.77 -9.94 -28.88
C GLY A 445 -50.62 -8.45 -28.58
N CYS A 446 -49.67 -7.76 -29.23
CA CYS A 446 -49.29 -6.39 -28.88
C CYS A 446 -50.25 -5.34 -29.48
N ARG A 447 -50.39 -4.20 -28.79
CA ARG A 447 -51.15 -3.03 -29.26
C ARG A 447 -50.19 -1.88 -29.58
N ILE A 448 -50.34 -1.26 -30.75
CA ILE A 448 -49.47 -0.17 -31.21
C ILE A 448 -50.36 0.97 -31.74
N ASN A 449 -50.45 2.07 -30.99
CA ASN A 449 -51.41 3.13 -31.29
C ASN A 449 -50.92 4.56 -31.05
N GLY A 450 -51.59 5.52 -31.70
CA GLY A 450 -51.41 6.95 -31.44
C GLY A 450 -50.03 7.52 -31.77
N ALA A 451 -49.18 6.80 -32.51
CA ALA A 451 -47.87 7.30 -32.93
C ALA A 451 -48.04 8.42 -33.98
N ARG A 452 -47.29 9.52 -33.87
CA ARG A 452 -47.33 10.63 -34.85
C ARG A 452 -46.77 10.24 -36.22
N GLY A 453 -45.83 9.28 -36.24
CA GLY A 453 -45.27 8.65 -37.43
C GLY A 453 -45.96 7.33 -37.74
N HIS A 454 -45.18 6.29 -38.04
CA HIS A 454 -45.68 4.96 -38.39
C HIS A 454 -45.96 4.12 -37.14
N GLY A 455 -46.86 3.14 -37.23
CA GLY A 455 -47.05 2.16 -36.15
C GLY A 455 -45.77 1.33 -35.96
N VAL A 456 -45.36 0.61 -37.02
CA VAL A 456 -44.14 -0.20 -37.07
C VAL A 456 -43.33 0.14 -38.33
N THR A 457 -42.06 0.52 -38.16
CA THR A 457 -41.11 0.76 -39.27
C THR A 457 -40.02 -0.32 -39.28
N VAL A 458 -39.89 -1.06 -40.38
CA VAL A 458 -38.79 -2.03 -40.61
C VAL A 458 -37.88 -1.49 -41.70
N GLN A 459 -36.61 -1.23 -41.37
CA GLN A 459 -35.61 -0.67 -42.29
C GLN A 459 -34.71 -1.75 -42.90
N ALA A 460 -33.75 -1.34 -43.73
CA ALA A 460 -32.90 -2.23 -44.52
C ALA A 460 -32.20 -3.30 -43.65
N SER A 461 -32.12 -4.51 -44.21
CA SER A 461 -31.55 -5.71 -43.58
C SER A 461 -32.21 -6.14 -42.26
N SER A 462 -33.37 -5.58 -41.89
CA SER A 462 -34.07 -5.91 -40.64
C SER A 462 -35.30 -6.79 -40.88
N ARG A 463 -35.63 -7.66 -39.91
CA ARG A 463 -36.74 -8.63 -40.00
C ARG A 463 -37.81 -8.37 -38.93
N ALA A 464 -39.07 -8.70 -39.21
CA ALA A 464 -40.15 -8.58 -38.22
C ALA A 464 -41.23 -9.66 -38.40
N GLU A 465 -41.76 -10.18 -37.29
CA GLU A 465 -42.90 -11.10 -37.24
C GLU A 465 -43.94 -10.55 -36.25
N LEU A 466 -45.15 -10.28 -36.74
CA LEU A 466 -46.28 -9.79 -35.95
C LEU A 466 -47.45 -10.79 -36.02
N THR A 467 -47.93 -11.23 -34.86
CA THR A 467 -49.00 -12.23 -34.74
C THR A 467 -50.05 -11.78 -33.72
N ASN A 468 -51.33 -11.77 -34.09
CA ASN A 468 -52.42 -11.31 -33.22
C ASN A 468 -52.26 -9.85 -32.69
N CYS A 469 -51.57 -8.98 -33.44
CA CYS A 469 -51.30 -7.60 -33.01
C CYS A 469 -52.35 -6.61 -33.56
N ALA A 470 -52.63 -5.54 -32.81
CA ALA A 470 -53.52 -4.45 -33.24
C ALA A 470 -52.71 -3.15 -33.45
N VAL A 471 -52.73 -2.60 -34.66
CA VAL A 471 -51.95 -1.40 -35.06
C VAL A 471 -52.89 -0.35 -35.65
N PHE A 472 -53.25 0.67 -34.86
CA PHE A 472 -54.34 1.59 -35.19
C PHE A 472 -54.11 3.03 -34.70
N ASP A 473 -54.87 4.00 -35.23
CA ASP A 473 -54.81 5.43 -34.86
C ASP A 473 -53.40 6.09 -34.99
N ASN A 474 -52.53 5.59 -35.88
CA ASN A 474 -51.20 6.17 -36.12
C ASN A 474 -51.23 7.19 -37.28
N GLY A 475 -50.39 8.22 -37.24
CA GLY A 475 -50.40 9.32 -38.22
C GLY A 475 -49.88 8.97 -39.62
N GLY A 476 -49.04 7.95 -39.73
CA GLY A 476 -48.50 7.43 -40.99
C GLY A 476 -49.03 6.03 -41.35
N ASP A 477 -48.27 5.27 -42.14
CA ASP A 477 -48.57 3.85 -42.41
C ASP A 477 -48.60 3.01 -41.12
N GLY A 478 -49.47 2.00 -41.07
CA GLY A 478 -49.55 1.05 -39.95
C GLY A 478 -48.27 0.23 -39.80
N VAL A 479 -47.92 -0.54 -40.83
CA VAL A 479 -46.65 -1.28 -40.94
C VAL A 479 -45.90 -0.86 -42.21
N ARG A 480 -44.70 -0.30 -42.07
CA ARG A 480 -43.87 0.19 -43.18
C ARG A 480 -42.63 -0.69 -43.38
N CYS A 481 -42.56 -1.36 -44.52
CA CYS A 481 -41.51 -2.31 -44.88
C CYS A 481 -40.54 -1.71 -45.92
N ASN A 482 -39.38 -1.24 -45.45
CA ASN A 482 -38.24 -0.77 -46.26
C ASN A 482 -37.03 -1.69 -46.07
N THR A 483 -37.25 -2.99 -46.21
CA THR A 483 -36.25 -4.05 -46.07
C THR A 483 -36.27 -4.96 -47.30
N ASP A 484 -35.27 -5.82 -47.42
CA ASP A 484 -35.23 -6.92 -48.39
C ASP A 484 -35.35 -8.29 -47.68
N GLU A 485 -35.32 -8.29 -46.34
CA GLU A 485 -35.50 -9.44 -45.46
C GLU A 485 -36.99 -9.82 -45.26
N PRO A 486 -37.31 -11.00 -44.69
CA PRO A 486 -38.69 -11.40 -44.41
C PRO A 486 -39.41 -10.49 -43.41
N VAL A 487 -40.64 -10.13 -43.73
CA VAL A 487 -41.58 -9.50 -42.80
C VAL A 487 -42.90 -10.26 -42.81
N ARG A 488 -43.34 -10.75 -41.65
CA ARG A 488 -44.58 -11.52 -41.51
C ARG A 488 -45.59 -10.75 -40.69
N VAL A 489 -46.82 -10.67 -41.19
CA VAL A 489 -47.96 -10.08 -40.49
C VAL A 489 -49.12 -11.07 -40.57
N HIS A 490 -49.48 -11.65 -39.43
CA HIS A 490 -50.42 -12.77 -39.34
C HIS A 490 -51.50 -12.47 -38.29
N ASP A 491 -52.79 -12.68 -38.63
CA ASP A 491 -53.92 -12.44 -37.70
C ASP A 491 -53.93 -11.03 -37.05
N CYS A 492 -53.43 -10.01 -37.74
CA CYS A 492 -53.34 -8.65 -37.19
C CYS A 492 -54.52 -7.75 -37.60
N GLU A 493 -54.91 -6.83 -36.72
CA GLU A 493 -55.89 -5.77 -37.00
C GLU A 493 -55.13 -4.48 -37.31
N VAL A 494 -55.23 -3.95 -38.54
CA VAL A 494 -54.48 -2.76 -38.97
C VAL A 494 -55.42 -1.75 -39.67
N ARG A 495 -56.04 -0.88 -38.87
CA ARG A 495 -57.09 0.08 -39.29
C ARG A 495 -56.80 1.50 -38.82
N ASP A 496 -57.55 2.48 -39.34
CA ASP A 496 -57.58 3.88 -38.86
C ASP A 496 -56.21 4.59 -38.77
N ASN A 497 -55.24 4.13 -39.56
CA ASN A 497 -53.93 4.78 -39.72
C ASN A 497 -53.98 5.81 -40.86
N GLY A 498 -53.24 6.91 -40.74
CA GLY A 498 -53.23 8.01 -41.72
C GLY A 498 -52.55 7.68 -43.07
N GLY A 499 -51.78 6.59 -43.11
CA GLY A 499 -51.16 6.02 -44.32
C GLY A 499 -51.82 4.71 -44.76
N ARG A 500 -51.03 3.82 -45.37
CA ARG A 500 -51.50 2.48 -45.77
C ARG A 500 -51.44 1.52 -44.57
N PRO A 501 -52.33 0.51 -44.48
CA PRO A 501 -52.22 -0.53 -43.45
C PRO A 501 -50.86 -1.24 -43.49
N VAL A 502 -50.44 -1.72 -44.66
CA VAL A 502 -49.09 -2.25 -44.89
C VAL A 502 -48.48 -1.58 -46.13
N HIS A 503 -47.31 -0.96 -45.97
CA HIS A 503 -46.62 -0.22 -47.03
C HIS A 503 -45.27 -0.86 -47.36
N GLN A 504 -45.22 -1.60 -48.46
CA GLN A 504 -44.00 -2.17 -49.01
C GLN A 504 -43.29 -1.17 -49.95
N LEU A 505 -42.04 -0.84 -49.65
CA LEU A 505 -41.19 0.09 -50.42
C LEU A 505 -40.03 -0.60 -51.15
N LYS A 506 -39.71 -1.84 -50.78
CA LYS A 506 -38.62 -2.67 -51.31
C LYS A 506 -39.09 -4.10 -51.56
N SER A 507 -38.26 -4.90 -52.23
CA SER A 507 -38.55 -6.28 -52.67
C SER A 507 -38.55 -7.33 -51.55
N ALA A 508 -38.86 -6.95 -50.30
CA ALA A 508 -39.04 -7.87 -49.17
C ALA A 508 -40.00 -9.03 -49.49
N GLN A 509 -39.72 -10.19 -48.91
CA GLN A 509 -40.70 -11.26 -48.76
C GLN A 509 -41.69 -10.89 -47.65
N VAL A 510 -42.64 -10.00 -47.96
CA VAL A 510 -43.72 -9.63 -47.04
C VAL A 510 -44.86 -10.64 -47.18
N SER A 511 -45.09 -11.47 -46.16
CA SER A 511 -46.26 -12.36 -46.10
C SER A 511 -47.32 -11.76 -45.18
N VAL A 512 -48.43 -11.33 -45.78
CA VAL A 512 -49.58 -10.77 -45.08
C VAL A 512 -50.72 -11.79 -45.13
N GLU A 513 -51.08 -12.36 -43.98
CA GLU A 513 -52.09 -13.40 -43.87
C GLU A 513 -53.12 -13.04 -42.80
N ARG A 514 -54.42 -13.14 -43.14
CA ARG A 514 -55.54 -12.91 -42.21
C ARG A 514 -55.48 -11.55 -41.49
N VAL A 515 -55.08 -10.49 -42.20
CA VAL A 515 -55.06 -9.12 -41.67
C VAL A 515 -56.39 -8.42 -41.97
N ASP A 516 -57.05 -7.92 -40.92
CA ASP A 516 -58.24 -7.05 -41.06
C ASP A 516 -57.80 -5.59 -41.22
N THR A 517 -58.38 -4.90 -42.20
CA THR A 517 -58.05 -3.52 -42.58
C THR A 517 -59.26 -2.58 -42.58
N GLY A 518 -60.42 -3.01 -42.08
CA GLY A 518 -61.58 -2.14 -41.89
C GLY A 518 -62.43 -1.83 -43.14
N GLY A 519 -62.02 -2.29 -44.34
CA GLY A 519 -62.92 -2.47 -45.49
C GLY A 519 -62.50 -1.81 -46.83
N ASP A 520 -62.29 -2.63 -47.87
CA ASP A 520 -63.22 -2.81 -49.01
C ASP A 520 -62.76 -4.02 -49.87
N PRO A 521 -63.63 -4.91 -50.39
CA PRO A 521 -63.23 -6.29 -50.73
C PRO A 521 -62.86 -6.50 -52.21
N HIS A 522 -62.06 -5.61 -52.83
CA HIS A 522 -61.58 -5.78 -54.22
C HIS A 522 -60.05 -5.63 -54.31
N GLY A 523 -59.34 -6.74 -54.12
CA GLY A 523 -57.89 -6.79 -54.23
C GLY A 523 -57.38 -6.57 -55.66
N ARG A 524 -56.22 -5.93 -55.78
CA ARG A 524 -55.44 -5.92 -57.02
C ARG A 524 -53.95 -5.77 -56.75
N THR A 525 -53.27 -6.90 -56.59
CA THR A 525 -51.81 -6.99 -56.75
C THR A 525 -51.42 -6.63 -58.18
N ALA A 526 -50.37 -5.83 -58.34
CA ALA A 526 -49.82 -5.44 -59.63
C ALA A 526 -48.31 -5.74 -59.66
N THR A 527 -47.97 -6.86 -60.29
CA THR A 527 -46.61 -7.21 -60.70
C THR A 527 -46.26 -6.58 -62.04
N THR A 528 -45.11 -5.93 -62.13
CA THR A 528 -44.39 -5.72 -63.40
C THR A 528 -42.89 -5.79 -63.17
N ALA A 529 -42.24 -6.77 -63.77
CA ALA A 529 -40.81 -6.71 -64.08
C ALA A 529 -40.61 -5.90 -65.38
N ASP A 530 -39.45 -5.28 -65.56
CA ASP A 530 -38.36 -5.77 -66.45
C ASP A 530 -37.29 -4.64 -66.63
N GLY A 531 -36.10 -4.94 -67.17
CA GLY A 531 -35.30 -3.90 -67.86
C GLY A 531 -33.84 -3.60 -67.43
N ALA A 532 -33.01 -4.64 -67.31
CA ALA A 532 -31.66 -4.70 -67.89
C ALA A 532 -30.41 -3.93 -67.33
N GLN A 533 -29.28 -4.67 -67.37
CA GLN A 533 -27.89 -4.28 -67.70
C GLN A 533 -26.86 -3.81 -66.63
N GLN A 534 -26.21 -4.82 -66.04
CA GLN A 534 -24.76 -4.96 -65.79
C GLN A 534 -23.90 -4.79 -67.08
N PRO A 535 -22.52 -4.85 -67.11
CA PRO A 535 -21.55 -5.36 -66.10
C PRO A 535 -20.21 -4.60 -65.92
N GLY A 536 -19.30 -5.10 -65.05
CA GLY A 536 -17.84 -4.93 -65.20
C GLY A 536 -16.99 -4.86 -63.91
N GLY A 537 -16.30 -5.95 -63.54
CA GLY A 537 -15.24 -5.98 -62.50
C GLY A 537 -13.83 -5.65 -63.06
N PRO A 538 -12.69 -6.16 -62.51
CA PRO A 538 -12.54 -7.23 -61.50
C PRO A 538 -11.48 -6.96 -60.39
N ASP A 539 -11.14 -8.04 -59.65
CA ASP A 539 -10.18 -8.16 -58.54
C ASP A 539 -8.82 -7.42 -58.61
N ALA A 540 -8.33 -7.04 -57.42
CA ALA A 540 -6.90 -7.10 -57.07
C ALA A 540 -6.71 -7.48 -55.59
N ARG A 541 -6.08 -8.63 -55.34
CA ARG A 541 -5.65 -9.09 -54.00
C ARG A 541 -4.36 -8.39 -53.55
N ALA A 542 -4.09 -8.50 -52.25
CA ALA A 542 -2.78 -8.33 -51.59
C ALA A 542 -2.26 -6.89 -51.42
N ALA A 543 -2.77 -6.19 -50.40
CA ALA A 543 -1.94 -5.35 -49.55
C ALA A 543 -1.49 -6.21 -48.34
N GLY A 544 -0.20 -6.16 -47.99
CA GLY A 544 0.35 -6.97 -46.90
C GLY A 544 -0.17 -6.54 -45.53
N GLU A 545 -0.34 -7.51 -44.63
CA GLU A 545 -0.59 -7.25 -43.21
C GLU A 545 0.58 -6.46 -42.62
N VAL A 546 0.39 -5.14 -42.45
CA VAL A 546 1.20 -4.37 -41.50
C VAL A 546 0.78 -4.88 -40.12
N SER A 547 1.70 -5.49 -39.37
CA SER A 547 1.39 -6.09 -38.07
C SER A 547 1.01 -5.00 -37.05
N THR A 548 -0.29 -4.73 -36.89
CA THR A 548 -0.83 -3.76 -35.92
C THR A 548 -1.01 -4.40 -34.54
N GLY A 549 0.06 -5.00 -34.01
CA GLY A 549 0.06 -5.65 -32.69
C GLY A 549 1.05 -5.02 -31.71
N PRO A 550 0.91 -5.23 -30.39
CA PRO A 550 1.81 -4.75 -29.34
C PRO A 550 3.29 -5.12 -29.53
N LEU A 551 3.59 -6.20 -30.29
CA LEU A 551 4.96 -6.53 -30.67
C LEU A 551 5.57 -5.50 -31.63
N ALA A 552 4.79 -4.98 -32.58
CA ALA A 552 5.22 -3.91 -33.47
C ALA A 552 5.32 -2.57 -32.73
N GLU A 553 4.45 -2.32 -31.74
CA GLU A 553 4.60 -1.15 -30.85
C GLU A 553 5.90 -1.23 -30.01
N LEU A 554 6.27 -2.42 -29.53
CA LEU A 554 7.54 -2.67 -28.84
C LEU A 554 8.74 -2.42 -29.78
N GLU A 555 8.66 -2.89 -31.03
CA GLU A 555 9.69 -2.62 -32.04
C GLU A 555 9.78 -1.14 -32.42
N ALA A 556 8.65 -0.41 -32.42
CA ALA A 556 8.57 1.02 -32.71
C ALA A 556 9.09 1.96 -31.60
N LEU A 557 9.32 1.46 -30.37
CA LEU A 557 9.91 2.28 -29.30
C LEU A 557 11.30 2.82 -29.71
N VAL A 558 11.60 4.05 -29.31
CA VAL A 558 12.90 4.68 -29.60
C VAL A 558 14.00 3.98 -28.79
N GLY A 559 15.04 3.49 -29.47
CA GLY A 559 16.20 2.89 -28.82
C GLY A 559 15.95 1.51 -28.22
N LEU A 560 16.57 1.24 -27.06
CA LEU A 560 16.36 0.05 -26.23
C LEU A 560 16.64 -1.30 -26.94
N GLU A 561 17.55 -1.33 -27.91
CA GLU A 561 17.85 -2.50 -28.74
C GLU A 561 18.26 -3.76 -27.94
N SER A 562 18.93 -3.61 -26.80
CA SER A 562 19.23 -4.71 -25.87
C SER A 562 17.97 -5.29 -25.23
N VAL A 563 17.12 -4.42 -24.68
CA VAL A 563 15.85 -4.77 -24.03
C VAL A 563 14.88 -5.41 -25.02
N LYS A 564 14.74 -4.86 -26.22
CA LYS A 564 13.91 -5.45 -27.29
C LYS A 564 14.35 -6.87 -27.62
N ARG A 565 15.65 -7.09 -27.81
CA ARG A 565 16.20 -8.42 -28.11
C ARG A 565 15.96 -9.42 -26.98
N GLU A 566 16.08 -8.98 -25.73
CA GLU A 566 15.84 -9.81 -24.56
C GLU A 566 14.36 -10.16 -24.38
N VAL A 567 13.46 -9.18 -24.48
CA VAL A 567 12.01 -9.37 -24.41
C VAL A 567 11.50 -10.24 -25.56
N THR A 568 11.95 -10.01 -26.79
CA THR A 568 11.65 -10.89 -27.94
C THR A 568 12.22 -12.30 -27.76
N GLY A 569 13.36 -12.44 -27.08
CA GLY A 569 13.91 -13.73 -26.65
C GLY A 569 12.99 -14.48 -25.67
N LEU A 570 12.41 -13.77 -24.69
CA LEU A 570 11.42 -14.33 -23.75
C LEU A 570 10.13 -14.75 -24.45
N ILE A 571 9.62 -13.90 -25.34
CA ILE A 571 8.43 -14.20 -26.16
C ILE A 571 8.64 -15.47 -27.00
N ASN A 572 9.79 -15.58 -27.68
CA ASN A 572 10.11 -16.75 -28.49
C ASN A 572 10.27 -18.04 -27.65
N LEU A 573 10.80 -17.93 -26.43
CA LEU A 573 10.90 -19.05 -25.50
C LEU A 573 9.51 -19.54 -25.08
N ASN A 574 8.59 -18.64 -24.74
CA ASN A 574 7.20 -19.01 -24.41
C ASN A 574 6.44 -19.59 -25.62
N LYS A 575 6.65 -19.08 -26.83
CA LYS A 575 6.11 -19.69 -28.07
C LYS A 575 6.60 -21.13 -28.29
N MET A 576 7.87 -21.42 -27.98
CA MET A 576 8.40 -22.79 -28.04
C MET A 576 7.86 -23.69 -26.93
N THR A 577 7.50 -23.12 -25.77
CA THR A 577 6.84 -23.83 -24.65
C THR A 577 5.43 -24.29 -25.03
N GLN A 578 4.60 -23.42 -25.60
CA GLN A 578 3.25 -23.81 -26.07
C GLN A 578 3.31 -24.91 -27.14
N ARG A 579 4.17 -24.75 -28.15
CA ARG A 579 4.39 -25.79 -29.18
C ARG A 579 4.85 -27.14 -28.62
N ARG A 580 5.48 -27.17 -27.45
CA ARG A 580 5.83 -28.42 -26.76
C ARG A 580 4.63 -29.05 -26.03
N MET A 581 3.76 -28.23 -25.43
CA MET A 581 2.50 -28.70 -24.85
C MET A 581 1.56 -29.28 -25.92
N GLU A 582 1.42 -28.60 -27.06
CA GLU A 582 0.67 -29.09 -28.24
C GLU A 582 1.18 -30.46 -28.75
N MET A 583 2.48 -30.74 -28.56
CA MET A 583 3.13 -32.00 -28.93
C MET A 583 3.23 -33.02 -27.77
N GLY A 584 2.61 -32.74 -26.62
CA GLY A 584 2.62 -33.64 -25.45
C GLY A 584 4.00 -33.87 -24.81
N LEU A 585 4.96 -32.97 -25.03
CA LEU A 585 6.33 -33.12 -24.52
C LEU A 585 6.48 -32.56 -23.10
N PRO A 586 7.24 -33.22 -22.20
CA PRO A 586 7.42 -32.76 -20.83
C PRO A 586 8.16 -31.41 -20.78
N MET A 587 7.60 -30.49 -20.02
CA MET A 587 8.07 -29.11 -19.89
C MET A 587 9.07 -28.93 -18.74
N PRO A 588 10.23 -28.29 -18.96
CA PRO A 588 11.05 -27.80 -17.85
C PRO A 588 10.28 -26.73 -17.06
N PRO A 589 10.28 -26.76 -15.72
CA PRO A 589 9.74 -25.66 -14.93
C PRO A 589 10.62 -24.42 -15.16
N MET A 590 9.98 -23.29 -15.51
CA MET A 590 10.64 -21.99 -15.66
C MET A 590 9.79 -20.93 -14.99
N SER A 591 10.43 -20.02 -14.27
CA SER A 591 9.73 -18.82 -13.79
C SER A 591 9.42 -17.88 -14.94
N ARG A 592 8.23 -17.27 -14.88
CA ARG A 592 7.76 -16.21 -15.79
C ARG A 592 8.05 -14.80 -15.24
N HIS A 593 8.47 -14.67 -13.98
CA HIS A 593 8.67 -13.39 -13.30
C HIS A 593 10.04 -12.76 -13.64
N LEU A 594 10.09 -11.44 -13.75
CA LEU A 594 11.23 -10.69 -14.29
C LEU A 594 11.69 -9.58 -13.34
N VAL A 595 12.97 -9.21 -13.42
CA VAL A 595 13.51 -7.98 -12.80
C VAL A 595 13.80 -6.96 -13.89
N PHE A 596 13.32 -5.73 -13.73
CA PHE A 596 13.60 -4.61 -14.63
C PHE A 596 14.55 -3.62 -13.93
N ALA A 597 15.84 -3.73 -14.24
CA ALA A 597 16.90 -2.96 -13.61
C ALA A 597 17.32 -1.75 -14.47
N GLY A 598 17.67 -0.62 -13.84
CA GLY A 598 18.37 0.50 -14.49
C GLY A 598 17.88 1.89 -14.07
N PRO A 599 18.43 2.97 -14.65
CA PRO A 599 18.12 4.36 -14.26
C PRO A 599 16.64 4.75 -14.46
N PRO A 600 16.13 5.80 -13.79
CA PRO A 600 14.75 6.23 -13.90
C PRO A 600 14.45 6.83 -15.29
N GLY A 601 13.21 6.69 -15.76
CA GLY A 601 12.77 7.25 -17.04
C GLY A 601 13.28 6.52 -18.31
N THR A 602 13.84 5.31 -18.17
CA THR A 602 14.28 4.46 -19.29
C THR A 602 13.18 3.63 -19.97
N GLY A 603 11.90 3.80 -19.56
CA GLY A 603 10.76 3.13 -20.22
C GLY A 603 10.31 1.79 -19.61
N LYS A 604 10.79 1.42 -18.42
CA LYS A 604 10.45 0.17 -17.71
C LYS A 604 8.95 -0.16 -17.69
N THR A 605 8.10 0.71 -17.14
CA THR A 605 6.63 0.52 -17.11
C THR A 605 6.02 0.38 -18.51
N THR A 606 6.52 1.15 -19.49
CA THR A 606 6.03 1.09 -20.88
C THR A 606 6.30 -0.29 -21.51
N VAL A 607 7.52 -0.82 -21.33
CA VAL A 607 7.88 -2.15 -21.82
C VAL A 607 7.12 -3.25 -21.07
N ALA A 608 6.89 -3.10 -19.76
CA ALA A 608 6.09 -4.06 -18.97
C ALA A 608 4.64 -4.17 -19.49
N ARG A 609 4.01 -3.04 -19.82
CA ARG A 609 2.66 -2.98 -20.39
C ARG A 609 2.57 -3.68 -21.75
N LEU A 610 3.51 -3.39 -22.65
CA LEU A 610 3.57 -4.03 -23.97
C LEU A 610 3.84 -5.54 -23.86
N TYR A 611 4.73 -5.96 -22.94
CA TYR A 611 5.01 -7.37 -22.70
C TYR A 611 3.76 -8.14 -22.22
N GLY A 612 2.98 -7.55 -21.31
CA GLY A 612 1.69 -8.12 -20.88
C GLY A 612 0.71 -8.33 -22.04
N ALA A 613 0.53 -7.30 -22.88
CA ALA A 613 -0.33 -7.37 -24.05
C ALA A 613 0.13 -8.45 -25.06
N VAL A 614 1.43 -8.54 -25.36
CA VAL A 614 1.98 -9.60 -26.23
C VAL A 614 1.73 -11.01 -25.65
N LEU A 615 1.84 -11.20 -24.34
CA LEU A 615 1.57 -12.50 -23.72
C LEU A 615 0.08 -12.89 -23.78
N ALA A 616 -0.84 -11.93 -23.75
CA ALA A 616 -2.27 -12.18 -23.93
C ALA A 616 -2.64 -12.53 -25.37
N GLU A 617 -2.09 -11.82 -26.37
CA GLU A 617 -2.28 -12.19 -27.80
C GLU A 617 -1.80 -13.62 -28.10
N LEU A 618 -0.79 -14.09 -27.38
CA LEU A 618 -0.26 -15.44 -27.50
C LEU A 618 -1.00 -16.47 -26.65
N GLY A 619 -2.08 -16.09 -25.94
CA GLY A 619 -2.85 -16.99 -25.07
C GLY A 619 -2.04 -17.57 -23.90
N ILE A 620 -0.96 -16.89 -23.49
CA ILE A 620 -0.12 -17.26 -22.33
C ILE A 620 -0.69 -16.65 -21.04
N LEU A 621 -1.31 -15.48 -21.17
CA LEU A 621 -2.09 -14.78 -20.15
C LEU A 621 -3.52 -14.58 -20.66
N ALA A 622 -4.49 -14.46 -19.74
CA ALA A 622 -5.90 -14.34 -20.12
C ALA A 622 -6.32 -12.93 -20.60
N GLN A 623 -5.63 -11.88 -20.14
CA GLN A 623 -6.03 -10.48 -20.34
C GLN A 623 -4.85 -9.54 -20.63
N GLY A 624 -3.68 -9.76 -20.03
CA GLY A 624 -2.45 -9.02 -20.34
C GLY A 624 -2.39 -7.57 -19.84
N HIS A 625 -3.38 -7.15 -19.03
CA HIS A 625 -3.38 -5.85 -18.36
C HIS A 625 -2.21 -5.72 -17.37
N ILE A 626 -1.89 -4.49 -16.98
CA ILE A 626 -0.84 -4.18 -16.01
C ILE A 626 -1.42 -3.49 -14.78
N VAL A 627 -1.08 -4.00 -13.61
CA VAL A 627 -1.34 -3.38 -12.30
C VAL A 627 -0.01 -2.85 -11.78
N GLU A 628 0.15 -1.53 -11.74
CA GLU A 628 1.35 -0.84 -11.28
C GLU A 628 1.18 -0.41 -9.82
N VAL A 629 2.13 -0.76 -8.96
CA VAL A 629 2.10 -0.51 -7.51
C VAL A 629 3.47 -0.17 -6.94
N ALA A 630 3.49 0.50 -5.79
CA ALA A 630 4.68 0.76 -4.99
C ALA A 630 4.53 0.19 -3.55
N ARG A 631 5.55 0.37 -2.70
CA ARG A 631 5.52 -0.06 -1.28
C ARG A 631 4.24 0.39 -0.56
N ALA A 632 3.78 1.62 -0.81
CA ALA A 632 2.61 2.19 -0.14
C ALA A 632 1.31 1.44 -0.45
N ASP A 633 1.24 0.73 -1.58
CA ASP A 633 0.07 0.00 -2.04
C ASP A 633 0.08 -1.46 -1.56
N LEU A 634 1.26 -2.05 -1.35
CA LEU A 634 1.42 -3.41 -0.85
C LEU A 634 1.39 -3.47 0.69
N VAL A 635 1.97 -2.47 1.37
CA VAL A 635 2.15 -2.46 2.82
C VAL A 635 0.98 -1.78 3.54
N ALA A 636 0.49 -2.39 4.63
CA ALA A 636 -0.54 -1.83 5.49
C ALA A 636 0.06 -1.14 6.73
N GLN A 637 -0.76 -0.35 7.43
CA GLN A 637 -0.38 0.34 8.68
C GLN A 637 -0.77 -0.46 9.94
N ILE A 638 -1.28 -1.68 9.78
CA ILE A 638 -1.84 -2.52 10.84
C ILE A 638 -1.28 -3.94 10.67
N ILE A 639 -0.97 -4.59 11.79
CA ILE A 639 -0.46 -5.97 11.86
C ILE A 639 -1.45 -6.94 11.17
N GLY A 640 -0.93 -7.81 10.30
CA GLY A 640 -1.74 -8.76 9.51
C GLY A 640 -2.52 -8.15 8.34
N GLY A 641 -2.57 -6.81 8.22
CA GLY A 641 -3.20 -6.15 7.09
C GLY A 641 -2.36 -6.18 5.81
N THR A 642 -1.05 -6.41 5.92
CA THR A 642 -0.13 -6.31 4.77
C THR A 642 -0.21 -7.54 3.87
N ALA A 643 -0.33 -8.73 4.44
CA ALA A 643 -0.63 -9.94 3.67
C ALA A 643 -1.94 -9.78 2.86
N ILE A 644 -3.00 -9.27 3.49
CA ILE A 644 -4.31 -9.05 2.84
C ILE A 644 -4.18 -8.07 1.68
N LYS A 645 -3.59 -6.89 1.94
CA LYS A 645 -3.41 -5.83 0.94
C LYS A 645 -2.54 -6.27 -0.24
N THR A 646 -1.48 -7.03 0.03
CA THR A 646 -0.64 -7.66 -1.00
C THR A 646 -1.44 -8.67 -1.83
N THR A 647 -2.29 -9.49 -1.18
CA THR A 647 -3.15 -10.47 -1.85
C THR A 647 -4.20 -9.81 -2.73
N GLU A 648 -4.85 -8.73 -2.29
CA GLU A 648 -5.81 -7.98 -3.10
C GLU A 648 -5.18 -7.38 -4.36
N VAL A 649 -4.00 -6.77 -4.21
CA VAL A 649 -3.23 -6.20 -5.34
C VAL A 649 -2.81 -7.31 -6.31
N PHE A 650 -2.36 -8.45 -5.80
CA PHE A 650 -1.98 -9.61 -6.61
C PHE A 650 -3.18 -10.18 -7.39
N ASN A 651 -4.34 -10.33 -6.72
CA ASN A 651 -5.55 -10.86 -7.33
C ASN A 651 -6.08 -9.96 -8.46
N LYS A 652 -5.96 -8.63 -8.32
CA LYS A 652 -6.28 -7.66 -9.40
C LYS A 652 -5.39 -7.85 -10.65
N ALA A 653 -4.21 -8.43 -10.49
CA ALA A 653 -3.22 -8.65 -11.55
C ALA A 653 -3.25 -10.07 -12.16
N LEU A 654 -4.07 -10.99 -11.63
CA LEU A 654 -4.26 -12.33 -12.21
C LEU A 654 -4.75 -12.24 -13.66
N GLY A 655 -4.21 -13.10 -14.53
CA GLY A 655 -4.43 -13.00 -15.98
C GLY A 655 -3.64 -11.89 -16.67
N GLY A 656 -2.79 -11.15 -15.95
CA GLY A 656 -2.02 -10.00 -16.44
C GLY A 656 -0.62 -9.90 -15.83
N VAL A 657 -0.16 -8.66 -15.63
CA VAL A 657 1.17 -8.30 -15.11
C VAL A 657 1.05 -7.47 -13.84
N LEU A 658 1.63 -7.96 -12.74
CA LEU A 658 1.86 -7.16 -11.54
C LEU A 658 3.23 -6.48 -11.67
N PHE A 659 3.26 -5.15 -11.73
CA PHE A 659 4.48 -4.35 -11.82
C PHE A 659 4.71 -3.59 -10.51
N ILE A 660 5.83 -3.87 -9.84
CA ILE A 660 6.19 -3.28 -8.55
C ILE A 660 7.36 -2.32 -8.77
N ASP A 661 7.11 -1.01 -8.66
CA ASP A 661 8.15 0.01 -8.83
C ASP A 661 8.93 0.25 -7.52
N GLU A 662 10.21 0.58 -7.67
CA GLU A 662 11.21 0.74 -6.60
C GLU A 662 11.14 -0.40 -5.55
N ALA A 663 11.04 -1.65 -6.00
CA ALA A 663 10.68 -2.83 -5.19
C ALA A 663 11.64 -3.10 -4.01
N TYR A 664 12.91 -2.72 -4.13
CA TYR A 664 13.91 -2.78 -3.04
C TYR A 664 13.47 -1.97 -1.78
N THR A 665 12.54 -1.03 -1.92
CA THR A 665 11.97 -0.30 -0.77
C THR A 665 11.18 -1.21 0.16
N LEU A 666 10.73 -2.39 -0.28
CA LEU A 666 10.06 -3.39 0.57
C LEU A 666 10.98 -3.93 1.67
N THR A 667 12.25 -4.22 1.35
CA THR A 667 13.21 -4.85 2.28
C THR A 667 14.17 -3.86 2.97
N ASN A 668 14.31 -2.62 2.48
CA ASN A 668 15.31 -1.66 2.96
C ASN A 668 15.02 -0.95 4.32
N GLN A 669 14.17 -1.50 5.21
CA GLN A 669 13.79 -0.85 6.48
C GLN A 669 14.38 -1.45 7.78
N SER A 670 15.33 -2.39 7.71
CA SER A 670 16.01 -3.02 8.88
C SER A 670 16.96 -2.08 9.68
N ARG A 671 16.59 -0.80 9.87
CA ARG A 671 17.29 0.21 10.68
C ARG A 671 16.38 1.08 11.55
N GLY A 672 15.07 0.83 11.56
CA GLY A 672 14.11 1.46 12.47
C GLY A 672 13.40 0.43 13.34
N THR A 673 13.13 0.76 14.60
CA THR A 673 12.38 -0.09 15.54
C THR A 673 10.86 0.03 15.30
N GLY A 674 10.41 -0.37 14.12
CA GLY A 674 9.00 -0.51 13.74
C GLY A 674 8.74 -1.90 13.16
N PRO A 675 7.47 -2.32 12.99
CA PRO A 675 7.16 -3.69 12.58
C PRO A 675 7.54 -3.97 11.12
N ASP A 676 8.00 -5.19 10.84
CA ASP A 676 8.54 -5.65 9.54
C ASP A 676 7.48 -5.89 8.45
N PHE A 677 6.47 -5.03 8.34
CA PHE A 677 5.39 -5.12 7.36
C PHE A 677 5.89 -5.21 5.91
N GLY A 678 7.06 -4.62 5.60
CA GLY A 678 7.67 -4.72 4.27
C GLY A 678 8.11 -6.13 3.89
N GLN A 679 8.51 -6.94 4.88
CA GLN A 679 8.91 -8.33 4.69
C GLN A 679 7.68 -9.24 4.57
N GLU A 680 6.63 -9.00 5.37
CA GLU A 680 5.32 -9.66 5.29
C GLU A 680 4.73 -9.58 3.87
N ALA A 681 4.88 -8.43 3.20
CA ALA A 681 4.47 -8.24 1.80
C ALA A 681 5.29 -9.12 0.83
N VAL A 682 6.61 -9.21 1.00
CA VAL A 682 7.49 -10.02 0.13
C VAL A 682 7.21 -11.51 0.31
N GLU A 683 7.01 -11.98 1.54
CA GLU A 683 6.67 -13.38 1.83
C GLU A 683 5.31 -13.77 1.25
N THR A 684 4.29 -12.92 1.43
CA THR A 684 2.96 -13.11 0.85
C THR A 684 3.03 -13.16 -0.68
N LEU A 685 3.76 -12.22 -1.29
CA LEU A 685 3.97 -12.16 -2.73
C LEU A 685 4.66 -13.43 -3.26
N MET A 686 5.74 -13.90 -2.62
CA MET A 686 6.44 -15.12 -3.05
C MET A 686 5.59 -16.39 -2.96
N LYS A 687 4.65 -16.45 -2.00
CA LYS A 687 3.69 -17.54 -1.87
C LYS A 687 2.70 -17.52 -3.04
N LEU A 688 2.03 -16.38 -3.25
CA LEU A 688 1.05 -16.21 -4.33
C LEU A 688 1.67 -16.40 -5.72
N MET A 689 2.93 -16.00 -5.91
CA MET A 689 3.70 -16.26 -7.13
C MET A 689 3.90 -17.76 -7.42
N GLU A 690 3.98 -18.62 -6.40
CA GLU A 690 4.05 -20.07 -6.62
C GLU A 690 2.66 -20.65 -6.90
N ASP A 691 1.67 -20.25 -6.08
CA ASP A 691 0.29 -20.73 -6.17
C ASP A 691 -0.35 -20.41 -7.54
N HIS A 692 -0.01 -19.27 -8.15
CA HIS A 692 -0.56 -18.78 -9.44
C HIS A 692 0.49 -18.64 -10.56
N ARG A 693 1.63 -19.33 -10.46
CA ARG A 693 2.82 -19.20 -11.36
C ARG A 693 2.56 -19.24 -12.88
N ASP A 694 1.45 -19.85 -13.32
CA ASP A 694 1.11 -20.04 -14.73
C ASP A 694 0.02 -19.06 -15.22
N GLU A 695 -0.55 -18.24 -14.32
CA GLU A 695 -1.67 -17.31 -14.57
C GLU A 695 -1.27 -15.82 -14.55
N ILE A 696 -0.08 -15.49 -14.06
CA ILE A 696 0.39 -14.11 -13.83
C ILE A 696 1.88 -13.95 -14.15
N VAL A 697 2.27 -12.75 -14.57
CA VAL A 697 3.67 -12.31 -14.58
C VAL A 697 3.88 -11.27 -13.50
N VAL A 698 4.96 -11.38 -12.72
CA VAL A 698 5.36 -10.37 -11.73
C VAL A 698 6.65 -9.74 -12.22
N ILE A 699 6.70 -8.42 -12.26
CA ILE A 699 7.87 -7.63 -12.66
C ILE A 699 8.24 -6.71 -11.51
N VAL A 700 9.45 -6.86 -10.98
CA VAL A 700 10.00 -5.99 -9.94
C VAL A 700 11.01 -5.02 -10.56
N ALA A 701 10.86 -3.72 -10.29
CA ALA A 701 11.66 -2.67 -10.90
C ALA A 701 12.45 -1.85 -9.87
N GLY A 702 13.59 -1.29 -10.31
CA GLY A 702 14.42 -0.39 -9.52
C GLY A 702 15.80 -0.15 -10.13
N TYR A 703 16.69 0.51 -9.38
CA TYR A 703 18.09 0.72 -9.77
C TYR A 703 18.89 -0.58 -9.65
N SER A 704 19.75 -0.89 -10.62
CA SER A 704 20.41 -2.20 -10.76
C SER A 704 21.12 -2.67 -9.48
N ALA A 705 21.98 -1.83 -8.90
CA ALA A 705 22.72 -2.16 -7.67
C ALA A 705 21.84 -2.36 -6.41
N GLN A 706 20.60 -1.88 -6.42
CA GLN A 706 19.62 -2.07 -5.33
C GLN A 706 18.74 -3.29 -5.61
N MET A 707 18.45 -3.59 -6.87
CA MET A 707 17.78 -4.83 -7.27
C MET A 707 18.65 -6.07 -7.01
N ASP A 708 19.96 -5.97 -7.20
CA ASP A 708 20.92 -7.02 -6.79
C ASP A 708 20.82 -7.31 -5.28
N GLN A 709 20.72 -6.27 -4.45
CA GLN A 709 20.58 -6.39 -2.99
C GLN A 709 19.20 -6.94 -2.59
N PHE A 710 18.14 -6.51 -3.30
CA PHE A 710 16.78 -7.01 -3.11
C PHE A 710 16.69 -8.51 -3.42
N LEU A 711 17.22 -8.96 -4.56
CA LEU A 711 17.27 -10.39 -4.91
C LEU A 711 18.15 -11.21 -3.95
N ALA A 712 19.27 -10.64 -3.46
CA ALA A 712 20.14 -11.30 -2.49
C ALA A 712 19.54 -11.40 -1.08
N SER A 713 18.48 -10.63 -0.77
CA SER A 713 17.85 -10.62 0.55
C SER A 713 17.05 -11.90 0.88
N ASN A 714 16.63 -12.67 -0.12
CA ASN A 714 15.93 -13.94 0.08
C ASN A 714 16.20 -14.95 -1.07
N PRO A 715 16.68 -16.18 -0.79
CA PRO A 715 16.87 -17.22 -1.82
C PRO A 715 15.62 -17.58 -2.63
N GLY A 716 14.43 -17.43 -2.03
CA GLY A 716 13.14 -17.58 -2.70
C GLY A 716 12.93 -16.56 -3.82
N MET A 717 13.46 -15.35 -3.67
CA MET A 717 13.39 -14.30 -4.70
C MET A 717 14.37 -14.58 -5.83
N ALA A 718 15.63 -14.93 -5.53
CA ALA A 718 16.62 -15.25 -6.57
C ALA A 718 16.21 -16.47 -7.44
N SER A 719 15.47 -17.42 -6.87
CA SER A 719 14.91 -18.56 -7.62
C SER A 719 13.64 -18.23 -8.40
N ARG A 720 12.77 -17.35 -7.87
CA ARG A 720 11.54 -16.91 -8.55
C ARG A 720 11.76 -15.81 -9.59
N PHE A 721 12.79 -14.97 -9.47
CA PHE A 721 13.12 -13.92 -10.43
C PHE A 721 14.38 -14.29 -11.22
N ALA A 722 14.26 -15.33 -12.04
CA ALA A 722 15.40 -15.97 -12.69
C ALA A 722 16.06 -15.16 -13.83
N ARG A 723 15.54 -13.98 -14.18
CA ARG A 723 16.05 -13.13 -15.26
C ARG A 723 15.91 -11.64 -14.96
N THR A 724 16.96 -10.89 -15.28
CA THR A 724 17.05 -9.44 -15.14
C THR A 724 17.23 -8.80 -16.50
N VAL A 725 16.31 -7.90 -16.86
CA VAL A 725 16.37 -7.07 -18.07
C VAL A 725 16.98 -5.72 -17.71
N GLU A 726 18.14 -5.41 -18.28
CA GLU A 726 18.89 -4.20 -17.97
C GLU A 726 18.53 -3.06 -18.94
N PHE A 727 18.05 -1.95 -18.40
CA PHE A 727 17.65 -0.75 -19.14
C PHE A 727 18.76 0.32 -19.03
N PRO A 728 19.62 0.48 -20.06
CA PRO A 728 20.67 1.50 -20.05
C PRO A 728 20.12 2.93 -20.12
N ASN A 729 20.97 3.92 -19.81
CA ASN A 729 20.71 5.31 -20.16
C ASN A 729 20.59 5.45 -21.69
N TYR A 730 19.64 6.26 -22.16
CA TYR A 730 19.55 6.62 -23.58
C TYR A 730 20.78 7.42 -24.03
N SER A 731 21.23 7.16 -25.25
CA SER A 731 22.19 7.99 -25.95
C SER A 731 21.63 9.38 -26.28
N PRO A 732 22.48 10.40 -26.54
CA PRO A 732 22.03 11.73 -26.93
C PRO A 732 21.07 11.71 -28.13
N THR A 733 21.36 10.91 -29.15
CA THR A 733 20.55 10.81 -30.38
C THR A 733 19.18 10.17 -30.16
N GLU A 734 19.06 9.23 -29.22
CA GLU A 734 17.78 8.67 -28.77
C GLU A 734 16.98 9.72 -27.96
N LEU A 735 17.63 10.47 -27.06
CA LEU A 735 16.98 11.56 -26.31
C LEU A 735 16.46 12.67 -27.24
N VAL A 736 17.24 13.10 -28.23
CA VAL A 736 16.78 14.05 -29.27
C VAL A 736 15.62 13.47 -30.07
N THR A 737 15.62 12.16 -30.35
CA THR A 737 14.51 11.50 -31.05
C THR A 737 13.24 11.43 -30.18
N ILE A 738 13.36 11.27 -28.87
CA ILE A 738 12.23 11.38 -27.92
C ILE A 738 11.68 12.82 -27.90
N VAL A 739 12.53 13.84 -27.82
CA VAL A 739 12.11 15.25 -27.88
C VAL A 739 11.40 15.55 -29.21
N ARG A 740 11.96 15.10 -30.35
CA ARG A 740 11.32 15.23 -31.68
C ARG A 740 9.94 14.57 -31.73
N GLY A 741 9.78 13.41 -31.10
CA GLY A 741 8.49 12.72 -30.99
C GLY A 741 7.47 13.47 -30.13
N LEU A 742 7.90 14.13 -29.05
CA LEU A 742 7.05 15.01 -28.25
C LEU A 742 6.63 16.26 -29.05
N CYS A 743 7.57 16.93 -29.73
CA CYS A 743 7.26 18.06 -30.59
C CYS A 743 6.19 17.70 -31.64
N GLY A 744 6.37 16.60 -32.37
CA GLY A 744 5.40 16.15 -33.39
C GLY A 744 4.00 15.84 -32.84
N LYS A 745 3.89 15.27 -31.62
CA LYS A 745 2.60 15.03 -30.95
C LYS A 745 1.88 16.30 -30.51
N HIS A 746 2.63 17.38 -30.28
CA HIS A 746 2.11 18.67 -29.85
C HIS A 746 2.15 19.73 -30.97
N TYR A 747 2.25 19.30 -32.23
CA TYR A 747 2.26 20.16 -33.43
C TYR A 747 3.40 21.20 -33.48
N TYR A 748 4.54 20.88 -32.87
CA TYR A 748 5.77 21.67 -32.95
C TYR A 748 6.79 21.07 -33.94
N GLU A 749 7.44 21.92 -34.72
CA GLU A 749 8.57 21.60 -35.59
C GLU A 749 9.90 22.05 -34.96
N LEU A 750 10.92 21.20 -35.03
CA LEU A 750 12.28 21.53 -34.61
C LEU A 750 13.10 22.03 -35.81
N THR A 751 13.67 23.23 -35.72
CA THR A 751 14.61 23.70 -36.75
C THR A 751 15.93 22.89 -36.70
N PRO A 752 16.75 22.90 -37.76
CA PRO A 752 18.10 22.32 -37.73
C PRO A 752 18.95 22.87 -36.56
N SER A 753 18.85 24.17 -36.27
CA SER A 753 19.55 24.79 -35.13
C SER A 753 19.06 24.31 -33.76
N ALA A 754 17.78 23.90 -33.63
CA ALA A 754 17.26 23.26 -32.43
C ALA A 754 17.81 21.84 -32.25
N LEU A 755 17.87 21.05 -33.34
CA LEU A 755 18.43 19.70 -33.32
C LEU A 755 19.92 19.71 -32.94
N ASP A 756 20.71 20.63 -33.53
CA ASP A 756 22.13 20.78 -33.22
C ASP A 756 22.38 21.25 -31.78
N ALA A 757 21.50 22.07 -31.22
CA ALA A 757 21.59 22.52 -29.83
C ALA A 757 21.17 21.41 -28.85
N LEU A 758 20.12 20.65 -29.17
CA LEU A 758 19.66 19.51 -28.38
C LEU A 758 20.69 18.37 -28.34
N ASN A 759 21.34 18.05 -29.46
CA ASN A 759 22.42 17.05 -29.48
C ASN A 759 23.57 17.46 -28.55
N ARG A 760 24.08 18.70 -28.67
CA ARG A 760 25.15 19.22 -27.79
C ARG A 760 24.74 19.22 -26.32
N TYR A 761 23.54 19.71 -26.00
CA TYR A 761 23.03 19.68 -24.63
C TYR A 761 23.01 18.25 -24.06
N PHE A 762 22.47 17.28 -24.80
CA PHE A 762 22.45 15.90 -24.33
C PHE A 762 23.82 15.21 -24.39
N GLU A 763 24.79 15.67 -25.18
CA GLU A 763 26.18 15.21 -25.08
C GLU A 763 26.82 15.69 -23.76
N ASP A 764 26.74 16.99 -23.49
CA ASP A 764 27.37 17.67 -22.33
C ASP A 764 26.77 17.26 -20.98
N VAL A 765 25.48 16.90 -20.92
CA VAL A 765 24.81 16.50 -19.66
C VAL A 765 25.35 15.15 -19.14
N PRO A 766 25.85 15.08 -17.88
CA PRO A 766 26.35 13.85 -17.28
C PRO A 766 25.25 12.79 -17.08
N LYS A 767 25.40 11.62 -17.72
CA LYS A 767 24.45 10.49 -17.65
C LYS A 767 24.88 9.48 -16.59
N THR A 768 24.71 9.86 -15.32
CA THR A 768 24.98 8.98 -14.18
C THR A 768 23.93 7.87 -14.05
N ALA A 769 24.12 6.93 -13.12
CA ALA A 769 23.17 5.85 -12.84
C ALA A 769 21.80 6.31 -12.30
N THR A 770 21.67 7.59 -11.93
CA THR A 770 20.42 8.21 -11.46
C THR A 770 19.81 9.20 -12.46
N PHE A 771 20.35 9.26 -13.69
CA PHE A 771 19.88 10.19 -14.72
C PHE A 771 18.42 9.89 -15.13
N GLY A 772 17.61 10.94 -15.28
CA GLY A 772 16.16 10.82 -15.47
C GLY A 772 15.68 10.51 -16.89
N ASN A 773 16.58 10.39 -17.87
CA ASN A 773 16.30 9.90 -19.23
C ASN A 773 15.07 10.55 -19.89
N GLY A 774 14.00 9.80 -20.19
CA GLY A 774 12.79 10.32 -20.82
C GLY A 774 12.05 11.38 -19.98
N ARG A 775 12.25 11.41 -18.64
CA ARG A 775 11.74 12.49 -17.78
C ARG A 775 12.50 13.79 -18.06
N VAL A 776 13.82 13.73 -18.26
CA VAL A 776 14.65 14.89 -18.65
C VAL A 776 14.33 15.33 -20.07
N ALA A 777 14.13 14.41 -21.01
CA ALA A 777 13.70 14.76 -22.37
C ALA A 777 12.36 15.52 -22.40
N ARG A 778 11.39 15.12 -21.56
CA ARG A 778 10.13 15.87 -21.39
C ARG A 778 10.36 17.24 -20.76
N GLN A 779 11.14 17.34 -19.69
CA GLN A 779 11.46 18.62 -19.04
C GLN A 779 12.15 19.61 -20.00
N VAL A 780 13.06 19.12 -20.85
CA VAL A 780 13.72 19.93 -21.89
C VAL A 780 12.70 20.44 -22.90
N PHE A 781 11.75 19.61 -23.34
CA PHE A 781 10.67 20.02 -24.23
C PHE A 781 9.74 21.08 -23.62
N GLU A 782 9.34 20.91 -22.36
CA GLU A 782 8.52 21.89 -21.61
C GLU A 782 9.22 23.25 -21.48
N GLU A 783 10.52 23.24 -21.14
CA GLU A 783 11.34 24.45 -21.05
C GLU A 783 11.59 25.10 -22.42
N MET A 784 11.67 24.33 -23.51
CA MET A 784 11.72 24.87 -24.88
C MET A 784 10.45 25.64 -25.24
N ILE A 785 9.27 25.14 -24.87
CA ILE A 785 8.01 25.88 -25.06
C ILE A 785 8.01 27.17 -24.22
N SER A 786 8.43 27.09 -22.96
CA SER A 786 8.53 28.25 -22.06
C SER A 786 9.42 29.37 -22.63
N ARG A 787 10.57 28.99 -23.21
CA ARG A 787 11.52 29.90 -23.85
C ARG A 787 11.00 30.49 -25.16
N GLN A 788 10.37 29.66 -26.01
CA GLN A 788 9.71 30.11 -27.23
C GLN A 788 8.61 31.13 -26.91
N ALA A 789 7.75 30.85 -25.92
CA ALA A 789 6.71 31.77 -25.46
C ALA A 789 7.29 33.10 -24.94
N SER A 790 8.37 33.04 -24.16
CA SER A 790 9.07 34.24 -23.64
C SER A 790 9.70 35.08 -24.76
N ARG A 791 10.28 34.41 -25.77
CA ARG A 791 10.83 35.04 -26.98
C ARG A 791 9.74 35.72 -27.80
N LEU A 792 8.65 35.00 -28.08
CA LEU A 792 7.52 35.50 -28.87
C LEU A 792 6.69 36.57 -28.15
N ALA A 793 6.66 36.58 -26.81
CA ALA A 793 6.07 37.68 -26.03
C ALA A 793 6.90 38.98 -26.14
N THR A 794 8.22 38.87 -26.32
CA THR A 794 9.13 40.01 -26.48
C THR A 794 9.23 40.47 -27.94
N GLN A 795 9.10 39.53 -28.88
CA GLN A 795 9.12 39.75 -30.32
C GLN A 795 7.91 39.03 -30.93
N PRO A 796 6.75 39.71 -31.04
CA PRO A 796 5.52 39.10 -31.56
C PRO A 796 5.74 38.43 -32.92
N PRO A 797 5.21 37.21 -33.14
CA PRO A 797 5.41 36.48 -34.38
C PRO A 797 4.83 37.27 -35.56
N THR A 798 5.54 37.24 -36.69
CA THR A 798 5.11 37.90 -37.93
C THR A 798 4.28 36.98 -38.82
N HIS A 799 4.45 35.66 -38.67
CA HIS A 799 3.74 34.61 -39.40
C HIS A 799 3.31 33.48 -38.44
N ASP A 800 2.19 32.82 -38.74
CA ASP A 800 1.59 31.79 -37.89
C ASP A 800 2.50 30.56 -37.68
N ASP A 801 3.42 30.29 -38.62
CA ASP A 801 4.39 29.19 -38.53
C ASP A 801 5.54 29.44 -37.54
N GLU A 802 5.65 30.66 -36.98
CA GLU A 802 6.55 30.94 -35.86
C GLU A 802 6.02 30.38 -34.52
N LEU A 803 4.68 30.29 -34.38
CA LEU A 803 4.03 29.74 -33.18
C LEU A 803 4.28 28.23 -33.04
N SER A 804 4.42 27.51 -34.16
CA SER A 804 4.69 26.07 -34.19
C SER A 804 6.18 25.71 -34.34
N ARG A 805 7.12 26.68 -34.35
CA ARG A 805 8.56 26.39 -34.53
C ARG A 805 9.41 26.67 -33.29
N LEU A 806 10.15 25.63 -32.89
CA LEU A 806 11.15 25.66 -31.83
C LEU A 806 12.56 25.75 -32.45
N THR A 807 13.36 26.69 -31.97
CA THR A 807 14.67 27.06 -32.52
C THR A 807 15.82 26.74 -31.56
N GLY A 808 17.06 26.81 -32.04
CA GLY A 808 18.25 26.63 -31.19
C GLY A 808 18.38 27.63 -30.04
N ALA A 809 17.72 28.79 -30.10
CA ALA A 809 17.68 29.76 -28.99
C ALA A 809 16.74 29.31 -27.86
N ASP A 810 15.79 28.42 -28.16
CA ASP A 810 14.80 27.93 -27.20
C ASP A 810 15.34 26.72 -26.40
N VAL A 811 16.51 26.18 -26.76
CA VAL A 811 17.12 25.02 -26.08
C VAL A 811 17.90 25.45 -24.82
N ILE A 812 17.90 24.61 -23.79
CA ILE A 812 18.70 24.81 -22.57
C ILE A 812 20.19 24.65 -22.87
N THR A 813 21.03 25.52 -22.32
CA THR A 813 22.49 25.36 -22.34
C THR A 813 23.00 24.98 -20.96
N VAL A 814 24.01 24.09 -20.91
CA VAL A 814 24.76 23.81 -19.67
C VAL A 814 25.67 25.01 -19.39
N PRO A 815 25.70 25.57 -18.17
CA PRO A 815 26.64 26.65 -17.83
C PRO A 815 28.09 26.16 -17.98
N ALA A 816 28.85 26.79 -18.88
CA ALA A 816 30.25 26.45 -19.09
C ALA A 816 31.10 26.83 -17.87
N ASP A 817 31.99 25.92 -17.44
CA ASP A 817 32.93 26.15 -16.34
C ASP A 817 33.89 27.31 -16.71
N PRO A 818 33.85 28.46 -16.01
CA PRO A 818 34.51 29.69 -16.46
C PRO A 818 36.05 29.64 -16.42
N ASN A 819 36.65 28.53 -15.98
CA ASN A 819 38.11 28.37 -15.87
C ASN A 819 38.78 27.59 -17.03
N ALA A 820 38.02 27.03 -17.98
CA ALA A 820 38.59 26.25 -19.08
C ALA A 820 39.31 27.11 -20.17
N ALA A 821 39.12 28.43 -20.17
CA ALA A 821 39.52 29.34 -21.24
C ALA A 821 40.86 30.09 -21.02
N LYS A 822 41.91 29.41 -20.52
CA LYS A 822 43.31 29.93 -20.55
C LYS A 822 44.33 28.81 -20.79
N GLY A 823 44.72 28.61 -22.04
CA GLY A 823 45.77 27.64 -22.38
C GLY A 823 45.85 27.22 -23.86
N GLY A 824 45.77 28.16 -24.80
CA GLY A 824 46.00 27.84 -26.22
C GLY A 824 47.50 27.81 -26.56
N THR A 825 47.95 26.75 -27.25
CA THR A 825 48.65 26.79 -28.57
C THR A 825 49.20 25.40 -28.93
N GLY A 826 48.97 24.94 -30.16
CA GLY A 826 49.70 23.79 -30.75
C GLY A 826 48.84 22.83 -31.58
N ALA A 827 48.88 22.96 -32.91
CA ALA A 827 48.41 21.92 -33.84
C ALA A 827 49.45 20.77 -33.93
N PRO A 828 49.11 19.55 -34.42
CA PRO A 828 49.26 19.33 -35.87
C PRO A 828 48.37 18.25 -36.56
N ALA A 829 48.28 18.41 -37.89
CA ALA A 829 48.17 17.48 -39.03
C ALA A 829 48.04 15.93 -38.88
N THR A 830 47.08 15.38 -39.63
CA THR A 830 47.07 14.15 -40.50
C THR A 830 48.06 12.97 -40.25
N ARG A 831 47.57 11.71 -40.19
CA ARG A 831 47.43 10.71 -41.32
C ARG A 831 47.13 9.24 -40.86
N ALA A 832 46.17 8.60 -41.56
CA ALA A 832 45.90 7.18 -41.85
C ALA A 832 46.63 5.97 -41.18
N ALA A 833 45.82 5.03 -40.61
CA ALA A 833 45.63 3.59 -40.97
C ALA A 833 46.81 2.55 -40.93
N PRO A 834 46.56 1.20 -40.96
CA PRO A 834 45.42 0.38 -40.47
C PRO A 834 45.82 -0.94 -39.71
N ASP A 835 44.78 -1.76 -39.44
CA ASP A 835 44.72 -3.25 -39.31
C ASP A 835 45.22 -3.96 -38.04
N ALA A 836 44.72 -5.13 -37.59
CA ALA A 836 43.50 -5.97 -37.73
C ALA A 836 43.89 -7.46 -37.54
N THR A 837 42.92 -8.28 -37.06
CA THR A 837 42.97 -9.78 -36.89
C THR A 837 43.82 -10.30 -35.72
N THR A 838 43.58 -11.44 -35.04
CA THR A 838 42.48 -12.45 -34.99
C THR A 838 42.48 -13.11 -33.58
N GLY A 839 41.59 -14.00 -33.12
CA GLY A 839 40.38 -14.66 -33.64
C GLY A 839 39.75 -15.55 -32.53
N ALA A 840 38.43 -15.59 -32.40
CA ALA A 840 37.54 -16.74 -32.71
C ALA A 840 37.73 -18.04 -31.86
N ARG A 841 36.75 -18.38 -30.99
CA ARG A 841 35.72 -19.48 -31.16
C ARG A 841 36.27 -20.90 -30.79
N THR A 842 35.51 -21.91 -30.32
CA THR A 842 34.05 -22.16 -30.16
C THR A 842 33.79 -23.27 -29.10
N SER A 843 32.53 -23.50 -28.71
CA SER A 843 32.08 -24.55 -27.78
C SER A 843 31.37 -25.76 -28.45
N ALA A 844 31.23 -26.88 -27.72
CA ALA A 844 30.27 -27.98 -27.90
C ALA A 844 30.16 -28.74 -26.53
N ALA A 845 28.99 -28.93 -25.88
CA ALA A 845 27.88 -29.87 -26.12
C ALA A 845 28.22 -31.36 -25.86
N ALA A 846 27.44 -32.22 -25.16
CA ALA A 846 26.22 -32.07 -24.35
C ALA A 846 25.87 -33.39 -23.55
N ARG A 847 24.81 -33.35 -22.72
CA ARG A 847 23.93 -34.47 -22.21
C ARG A 847 24.28 -35.22 -20.88
N PRO A 848 23.27 -35.87 -20.21
CA PRO A 848 23.14 -35.84 -18.73
C PRO A 848 23.00 -37.20 -18.00
N SER A 849 23.17 -37.18 -16.66
CA SER A 849 22.43 -37.99 -15.67
C SER A 849 22.73 -37.48 -14.24
N GLY A 850 21.96 -37.92 -13.23
CA GLY A 850 22.09 -37.46 -11.84
C GLY A 850 22.54 -38.53 -10.83
N ALA A 851 22.53 -38.12 -9.55
CA ALA A 851 22.76 -38.91 -8.33
C ALA A 851 24.23 -39.21 -7.91
N ALA A 852 24.70 -38.39 -6.94
CA ALA A 852 25.50 -38.73 -5.76
C ALA A 852 26.66 -39.75 -5.82
N ARG A 853 27.88 -39.27 -5.51
CA ARG A 853 28.69 -39.74 -4.33
C ARG A 853 29.88 -38.79 -4.03
N PRO A 854 30.57 -38.91 -2.88
CA PRO A 854 31.22 -37.78 -2.22
C PRO A 854 32.63 -37.46 -2.73
N SER A 855 33.04 -36.21 -2.53
CA SER A 855 34.36 -35.68 -2.90
C SER A 855 35.46 -36.16 -1.94
N SER A 856 36.35 -37.02 -2.42
CA SER A 856 37.63 -37.35 -1.74
C SER A 856 38.79 -36.56 -2.36
N GLY A 857 39.47 -35.77 -1.51
CA GLY A 857 40.48 -34.74 -1.79
C GLY A 857 41.58 -34.95 -2.84
N ARG A 858 42.11 -33.81 -3.31
CA ARG A 858 43.55 -33.47 -3.49
C ARG A 858 43.68 -32.06 -4.13
N PRO A 859 44.86 -31.41 -4.04
CA PRO A 859 45.92 -31.50 -3.03
C PRO A 859 46.24 -30.11 -2.41
N ALA A 860 47.18 -30.05 -1.47
CA ALA A 860 47.75 -28.78 -1.02
C ALA A 860 48.70 -28.18 -2.08
N GLY A 861 48.56 -26.87 -2.35
CA GLY A 861 49.48 -26.10 -3.19
C GLY A 861 48.76 -24.99 -3.99
N GLU A 862 49.19 -23.74 -3.79
CA GLU A 862 48.81 -22.56 -4.60
C GLU A 862 47.37 -22.03 -4.48
N ASP A 863 46.91 -21.74 -3.26
CA ASP A 863 45.85 -20.75 -3.03
C ASP A 863 46.31 -19.67 -2.06
N GLY A 864 46.19 -18.39 -2.45
CA GLY A 864 46.44 -17.26 -1.57
C GLY A 864 45.38 -17.18 -0.46
N PRO A 865 45.69 -16.61 0.72
CA PRO A 865 44.79 -16.61 1.88
C PRO A 865 43.37 -16.17 1.51
N SER A 866 42.36 -16.75 2.16
CA SER A 866 40.96 -16.43 1.87
C SER A 866 40.65 -14.93 2.11
N GLY A 867 39.55 -14.40 1.58
CA GLY A 867 39.27 -12.96 1.64
C GLY A 867 39.08 -12.42 3.07
N GLY A 868 38.53 -13.24 3.96
CA GLY A 868 38.44 -13.05 5.40
C GLY A 868 39.80 -13.14 6.09
N LEU A 869 40.61 -14.15 5.79
CA LEU A 869 41.99 -14.26 6.32
C LEU A 869 42.86 -13.08 5.89
N ARG A 870 42.76 -12.61 4.64
CA ARG A 870 43.37 -11.35 4.18
C ARG A 870 42.86 -10.15 4.97
N LYS A 871 41.56 -10.07 5.24
CA LYS A 871 40.98 -8.94 5.99
C LYS A 871 41.43 -8.95 7.45
N LEU A 872 41.53 -10.13 8.08
CA LEU A 872 42.08 -10.33 9.43
C LEU A 872 43.57 -9.98 9.47
N ALA A 873 44.33 -10.38 8.46
CA ALA A 873 45.74 -10.02 8.32
C ALA A 873 45.95 -8.51 8.11
N ALA A 874 45.02 -7.82 7.44
CA ALA A 874 45.07 -6.40 7.15
C ALA A 874 44.44 -5.48 8.22
N MET A 875 44.00 -6.03 9.36
CA MET A 875 43.57 -5.20 10.50
C MET A 875 44.80 -4.57 11.16
N THR A 876 44.84 -3.24 11.24
CA THR A 876 45.85 -2.50 12.00
C THR A 876 45.73 -2.82 13.49
N GLY A 877 46.83 -3.21 14.14
CA GLY A 877 46.88 -3.57 15.57
C GLY A 877 46.14 -4.88 15.88
N LEU A 878 45.75 -5.03 17.16
CA LEU A 878 45.08 -6.23 17.72
C LEU A 878 45.88 -7.54 17.50
N ASP A 879 47.21 -7.46 17.44
CA ASP A 879 48.06 -8.56 16.97
C ASP A 879 47.91 -9.85 17.78
N ALA A 880 47.83 -9.76 19.12
CA ALA A 880 47.58 -10.91 19.99
C ALA A 880 46.21 -11.57 19.72
N ALA A 881 45.14 -10.77 19.60
CA ALA A 881 43.79 -11.29 19.33
C ALA A 881 43.66 -11.88 17.92
N ARG A 882 44.35 -11.30 16.92
CA ARG A 882 44.42 -11.83 15.56
C ARG A 882 45.18 -13.16 15.51
N ALA A 883 46.32 -13.26 16.22
CA ALA A 883 47.09 -14.49 16.31
C ALA A 883 46.28 -15.62 16.96
N ALA A 884 45.63 -15.36 18.09
CA ALA A 884 44.78 -16.33 18.76
C ALA A 884 43.60 -16.81 17.88
N LEU A 885 42.92 -15.90 17.17
CA LEU A 885 41.87 -16.27 16.23
C LEU A 885 42.39 -17.09 15.03
N LEU A 886 43.60 -16.82 14.52
CA LEU A 886 44.21 -17.63 13.47
C LEU A 886 44.49 -19.06 13.95
N THR A 887 45.15 -19.21 15.11
CA THR A 887 45.39 -20.51 15.73
C THR A 887 44.08 -21.27 16.00
N ARG A 888 43.02 -20.55 16.43
CA ARG A 888 41.69 -21.13 16.64
C ARG A 888 41.03 -21.61 15.34
N LEU A 889 41.12 -20.83 14.26
CA LEU A 889 40.61 -21.21 12.93
C LEU A 889 41.32 -22.46 12.37
N GLU A 890 42.64 -22.55 12.56
CA GLU A 890 43.43 -23.74 12.20
C GLU A 890 42.99 -24.97 13.01
N ALA A 891 42.83 -24.82 14.33
CA ALA A 891 42.37 -25.89 15.22
C ALA A 891 40.95 -26.38 14.86
N LEU A 892 40.02 -25.46 14.57
CA LEU A 892 38.65 -25.79 14.13
C LEU A 892 38.64 -26.50 12.77
N GLY A 893 39.52 -26.08 11.84
CA GLY A 893 39.72 -26.76 10.56
C GLY A 893 40.15 -28.22 10.74
N ALA A 894 41.10 -28.48 11.64
CA ALA A 894 41.56 -29.83 11.96
C ALA A 894 40.50 -30.66 12.73
N ALA A 895 39.76 -30.05 13.65
CA ALA A 895 38.70 -30.73 14.41
C ALA A 895 37.52 -31.17 13.53
N ARG A 896 37.23 -30.44 12.44
CA ARG A 896 36.20 -30.78 11.46
C ARG A 896 36.38 -32.18 10.86
N GLU A 897 37.61 -32.62 10.63
CA GLU A 897 37.90 -33.95 10.10
C GLU A 897 37.58 -35.08 11.09
N GLN A 898 37.49 -34.77 12.40
CA GLN A 898 37.37 -35.75 13.49
C GLN A 898 35.96 -35.84 14.10
N ARG A 899 35.01 -34.97 13.68
CA ARG A 899 33.56 -35.07 13.91
C ARG A 899 33.07 -35.21 15.39
N ALA A 900 33.86 -34.76 16.36
CA ALA A 900 33.64 -35.14 17.77
C ALA A 900 32.75 -34.19 18.61
N GLN A 901 32.56 -32.92 18.22
CA GLN A 901 31.89 -31.90 19.06
C GLN A 901 31.12 -30.86 18.21
N PRO A 902 30.07 -30.21 18.75
CA PRO A 902 29.37 -29.11 18.09
C PRO A 902 30.28 -27.90 17.87
N LEU A 903 29.93 -27.03 16.91
CA LEU A 903 30.75 -25.88 16.57
C LEU A 903 30.75 -24.82 17.68
N SER A 904 29.57 -24.52 18.26
CA SER A 904 29.43 -23.53 19.35
C SER A 904 30.46 -23.76 20.48
N ALA A 905 30.53 -24.97 21.02
CA ALA A 905 31.45 -25.35 22.10
C ALA A 905 32.94 -25.14 21.81
N GLN A 906 33.36 -25.05 20.54
CA GLN A 906 34.77 -24.91 20.15
C GLN A 906 35.10 -23.53 19.55
N ALA A 907 34.09 -22.80 19.09
CA ALA A 907 34.25 -21.54 18.34
C ALA A 907 33.66 -20.31 19.05
N ASN A 908 32.89 -20.46 20.13
CA ASN A 908 32.43 -19.36 20.97
C ASN A 908 33.62 -18.55 21.52
N VAL A 909 33.55 -17.21 21.46
CA VAL A 909 34.64 -16.31 21.91
C VAL A 909 34.14 -15.18 22.82
N VAL A 910 34.97 -14.76 23.76
CA VAL A 910 34.78 -13.52 24.54
C VAL A 910 35.72 -12.44 24.00
N LEU A 911 35.21 -11.24 23.73
CA LEU A 911 35.97 -10.07 23.27
C LEU A 911 35.98 -8.98 24.36
N GLU A 912 37.02 -8.98 25.19
CA GLU A 912 37.25 -7.97 26.21
C GLU A 912 37.91 -6.73 25.61
N GLY A 913 37.32 -5.55 25.83
CA GLY A 913 37.94 -4.29 25.44
C GLY A 913 37.06 -3.06 25.68
N ALA A 914 37.67 -1.89 25.66
CA ALA A 914 36.94 -0.63 25.82
C ALA A 914 35.93 -0.38 24.67
N PRO A 915 34.91 0.47 24.87
CA PRO A 915 34.08 0.99 23.78
C PRO A 915 34.97 1.60 22.67
N GLY A 916 34.72 1.22 21.42
CA GLY A 916 35.52 1.68 20.28
C GLY A 916 36.84 0.92 20.00
N SER A 917 37.23 -0.07 20.81
CA SER A 917 38.46 -0.86 20.61
C SER A 917 38.45 -1.84 19.42
N GLY A 918 37.38 -1.87 18.62
CA GLY A 918 37.30 -2.73 17.43
C GLY A 918 36.65 -4.10 17.63
N ARG A 919 36.20 -4.48 18.85
CA ARG A 919 35.50 -5.75 19.18
C ARG A 919 34.51 -6.19 18.09
N ARG A 920 33.60 -5.28 17.74
CA ARG A 920 32.52 -5.45 16.75
C ARG A 920 33.01 -5.69 15.31
N ALA A 921 34.16 -5.12 14.94
CA ALA A 921 34.80 -5.35 13.65
C ALA A 921 35.54 -6.69 13.63
N LEU A 922 36.22 -7.04 14.72
CA LEU A 922 36.91 -8.33 14.87
C LEU A 922 35.92 -9.51 14.81
N ALA A 923 34.77 -9.41 15.49
CA ALA A 923 33.69 -10.41 15.41
C ALA A 923 33.18 -10.62 13.96
N ARG A 924 32.99 -9.54 13.19
CA ARG A 924 32.57 -9.62 11.77
C ARG A 924 33.61 -10.25 10.86
N VAL A 925 34.89 -10.00 11.12
CA VAL A 925 35.98 -10.66 10.37
C VAL A 925 36.09 -12.14 10.76
N TYR A 926 35.92 -12.49 12.05
CA TYR A 926 35.93 -13.87 12.51
C TYR A 926 34.76 -14.69 11.93
N ALA A 927 33.54 -14.15 11.94
CA ALA A 927 32.38 -14.74 11.27
C ALA A 927 32.69 -15.10 9.82
N ARG A 928 33.24 -14.13 9.06
CA ARG A 928 33.64 -14.34 7.67
C ARG A 928 34.72 -15.43 7.51
N CYS A 929 35.72 -15.48 8.39
CA CYS A 929 36.75 -16.52 8.34
C CYS A 929 36.15 -17.92 8.59
N LEU A 930 35.21 -18.06 9.53
CA LEU A 930 34.50 -19.32 9.79
C LEU A 930 33.65 -19.75 8.58
N THR A 931 32.96 -18.82 7.91
CA THR A 931 32.19 -19.11 6.69
C THR A 931 33.09 -19.52 5.52
N GLU A 932 34.22 -18.84 5.32
CA GLU A 932 35.17 -19.17 4.24
C GLU A 932 35.94 -20.48 4.50
N ALA A 933 36.13 -20.86 5.78
CA ALA A 933 36.56 -22.21 6.18
C ALA A 933 35.45 -23.26 6.04
N GLY A 934 34.22 -22.85 5.67
CA GLY A 934 33.03 -23.68 5.54
C GLY A 934 32.55 -24.29 6.86
N LEU A 935 32.92 -23.69 8.00
CA LEU A 935 32.46 -24.09 9.33
C LEU A 935 31.07 -23.50 9.63
N LEU A 936 30.83 -22.26 9.20
CA LEU A 936 29.51 -21.63 9.20
C LEU A 936 28.88 -21.69 7.81
N THR A 937 27.55 -21.79 7.74
CA THR A 937 26.79 -21.71 6.47
C THR A 937 26.58 -20.26 6.02
N SER A 938 26.65 -19.30 6.94
CA SER A 938 26.47 -17.86 6.70
C SER A 938 27.55 -17.03 7.39
N GLY A 939 27.87 -15.87 6.80
CA GLY A 939 28.71 -14.84 7.41
C GLY A 939 27.92 -13.75 8.15
N THR A 940 26.62 -13.97 8.37
CA THR A 940 25.74 -13.02 9.06
C THR A 940 26.18 -12.81 10.51
N VAL A 941 26.08 -11.56 10.95
CA VAL A 941 26.39 -11.17 12.33
C VAL A 941 25.21 -10.42 12.92
N HIS A 942 24.49 -11.12 13.78
CA HIS A 942 23.36 -10.62 14.55
C HIS A 942 23.88 -10.07 15.88
N GLU A 943 23.14 -9.16 16.50
CA GLU A 943 23.65 -8.46 17.68
C GLU A 943 22.56 -8.07 18.66
N VAL A 944 22.75 -8.45 19.92
CA VAL A 944 21.83 -8.20 21.02
C VAL A 944 22.57 -7.50 22.15
N LYS A 945 22.03 -6.38 22.62
CA LYS A 945 22.48 -5.72 23.85
C LYS A 945 21.73 -6.29 25.04
N LEU A 946 22.42 -6.65 26.11
CA LEU A 946 21.76 -7.21 27.29
C LEU A 946 20.82 -6.19 27.99
N SER A 947 21.11 -4.88 27.88
CA SER A 947 20.18 -3.83 28.33
C SER A 947 18.90 -3.69 27.49
N ALA A 948 18.84 -4.25 26.30
CA ALA A 948 17.66 -4.20 25.42
C ALA A 948 16.68 -5.37 25.66
N VAL A 949 17.12 -6.45 26.34
CA VAL A 949 16.27 -7.63 26.62
C VAL A 949 15.29 -7.31 27.76
N PRO A 950 13.97 -7.18 27.54
CA PRO A 950 13.01 -6.90 28.61
C PRO A 950 12.87 -8.07 29.61
N VAL A 951 12.50 -7.74 30.85
CA VAL A 951 12.25 -8.71 31.93
C VAL A 951 10.88 -8.43 32.55
N ARG A 952 9.81 -8.66 31.78
CA ARG A 952 8.42 -8.52 32.28
C ARG A 952 7.94 -9.75 33.05
N TRP A 953 8.52 -10.91 32.79
CA TRP A 953 8.36 -12.15 33.56
C TRP A 953 9.66 -12.98 33.51
N PRO A 954 9.90 -13.92 34.46
CA PRO A 954 11.20 -14.55 34.66
C PRO A 954 11.77 -15.29 33.43
N GLU A 955 10.92 -15.87 32.59
CA GLU A 955 11.34 -16.64 31.41
C GLU A 955 11.45 -15.81 30.12
N GLN A 956 11.02 -14.54 30.13
CA GLN A 956 11.04 -13.69 28.94
C GLN A 956 12.46 -13.55 28.34
N PRO A 957 13.53 -13.33 29.13
CA PRO A 957 14.88 -13.19 28.58
C PRO A 957 15.37 -14.44 27.86
N THR A 958 15.07 -15.63 28.40
CA THR A 958 15.43 -16.91 27.80
C THR A 958 14.79 -17.09 26.42
N HIS A 959 13.49 -16.76 26.30
CA HIS A 959 12.78 -16.87 25.02
C HIS A 959 13.31 -15.89 23.98
N LEU A 960 13.57 -14.63 24.35
CA LEU A 960 14.09 -13.62 23.42
C LEU A 960 15.54 -13.88 23.00
N LEU A 961 16.38 -14.36 23.92
CA LEU A 961 17.75 -14.76 23.58
C LEU A 961 17.75 -16.00 22.68
N ALA A 962 16.89 -17.00 22.95
CA ALA A 962 16.75 -18.17 22.09
C ALA A 962 16.28 -17.79 20.68
N ALA A 963 15.29 -16.89 20.55
CA ALA A 963 14.87 -16.35 19.25
C ALA A 963 16.03 -15.68 18.50
N ALA A 964 16.84 -14.86 19.19
CA ALA A 964 18.02 -14.23 18.57
C ALA A 964 19.12 -15.24 18.14
N LEU A 965 19.20 -16.42 18.76
CA LEU A 965 20.09 -17.50 18.32
C LEU A 965 19.56 -18.21 17.08
N THR A 966 18.23 -18.37 16.95
CA THR A 966 17.57 -18.87 15.74
C THR A 966 17.67 -17.86 14.59
N GLU A 967 17.51 -16.56 14.83
CA GLU A 967 17.76 -15.52 13.82
C GLU A 967 19.22 -15.54 13.32
N ALA A 968 20.16 -15.91 14.19
CA ALA A 968 21.57 -16.03 13.89
C ALA A 968 21.99 -17.42 13.37
N GLU A 969 21.05 -18.30 13.01
CA GLU A 969 21.32 -19.70 12.64
C GLU A 969 22.38 -19.81 11.53
N GLY A 970 23.43 -20.58 11.81
CA GLY A 970 24.55 -20.77 10.89
C GLY A 970 25.46 -19.54 10.70
N GLY A 971 25.31 -18.50 11.53
CA GLY A 971 26.14 -17.30 11.57
C GLY A 971 26.77 -17.04 12.95
N VAL A 972 27.00 -15.77 13.28
CA VAL A 972 27.53 -15.34 14.59
C VAL A 972 26.55 -14.42 15.32
N LEU A 973 26.22 -14.75 16.56
CA LEU A 973 25.46 -13.89 17.46
C LEU A 973 26.39 -13.14 18.42
N VAL A 974 26.50 -11.82 18.25
CA VAL A 974 27.26 -10.93 19.13
C VAL A 974 26.37 -10.50 20.30
N VAL A 975 26.76 -10.84 21.51
CA VAL A 975 26.06 -10.40 22.73
C VAL A 975 26.88 -9.26 23.35
N GLU A 976 26.35 -8.04 23.33
CA GLU A 976 27.01 -6.87 23.94
C GLU A 976 26.56 -6.68 25.40
N LEU A 977 27.52 -6.80 26.31
CA LEU A 977 27.41 -6.40 27.70
C LEU A 977 27.73 -4.91 27.81
N ASP A 978 26.68 -4.09 27.75
CA ASP A 978 26.75 -2.64 27.84
C ASP A 978 26.57 -2.11 29.28
N GLU A 979 26.97 -0.86 29.52
CA GLU A 979 26.92 -0.24 30.86
C GLU A 979 25.51 -0.07 31.44
N ALA A 980 24.46 0.03 30.61
CA ALA A 980 23.10 0.20 31.12
C ALA A 980 22.55 -1.12 31.70
N PHE A 981 23.03 -2.27 31.24
CA PHE A 981 22.70 -3.57 31.85
C PHE A 981 23.14 -3.64 33.32
N GLY A 982 24.32 -3.10 33.65
CA GLY A 982 24.83 -3.03 35.01
C GLY A 982 24.00 -2.18 35.98
N ARG A 983 23.08 -1.33 35.48
CA ARG A 983 22.21 -0.46 36.28
C ARG A 983 20.86 -1.11 36.65
N ARG A 984 20.55 -2.29 36.10
CA ARG A 984 19.31 -3.04 36.38
C ARG A 984 19.34 -3.67 37.78
N SER A 985 18.16 -3.99 38.30
CA SER A 985 18.05 -4.65 39.60
C SER A 985 18.73 -6.04 39.60
N PRO A 986 19.20 -6.56 40.75
CA PRO A 986 19.82 -7.88 40.82
C PRO A 986 18.92 -9.01 40.29
N ALA A 987 17.60 -8.91 40.48
CA ALA A 987 16.63 -9.90 39.99
C ALA A 987 16.54 -9.90 38.45
N GLU A 988 16.45 -8.73 37.81
CA GLU A 988 16.42 -8.60 36.35
C GLU A 988 17.74 -9.03 35.71
N ARG A 989 18.88 -8.69 36.34
CA ARG A 989 20.21 -9.12 35.87
C ARG A 989 20.34 -10.63 35.97
N SER A 990 19.93 -11.24 37.09
CA SER A 990 19.86 -12.69 37.24
C SER A 990 19.06 -13.35 36.11
N ALA A 991 17.82 -12.91 35.86
CA ALA A 991 16.96 -13.51 34.84
C ALA A 991 17.56 -13.46 33.42
N VAL A 992 18.22 -12.34 33.05
CA VAL A 992 18.90 -12.22 31.75
C VAL A 992 20.17 -13.06 31.69
N LEU A 993 20.96 -13.12 32.76
CA LEU A 993 22.18 -13.95 32.82
C LEU A 993 21.84 -15.45 32.84
N ASP A 994 20.77 -15.86 33.50
CA ASP A 994 20.27 -17.24 33.50
C ASP A 994 19.76 -17.64 32.10
N GLY A 995 19.16 -16.69 31.35
CA GLY A 995 18.83 -16.86 29.93
C GLY A 995 20.07 -16.98 29.04
N LEU A 996 21.10 -16.15 29.27
CA LEU A 996 22.37 -16.18 28.52
C LEU A 996 23.17 -17.46 28.79
N GLY A 997 23.19 -17.96 30.02
CA GLY A 997 23.81 -19.24 30.35
C GLY A 997 23.14 -20.42 29.63
N ARG A 998 21.79 -20.45 29.61
CA ARG A 998 21.04 -21.44 28.82
C ARG A 998 21.35 -21.33 27.33
N LEU A 999 21.50 -20.10 26.81
CA LEU A 999 21.83 -19.84 25.41
C LEU A 999 23.20 -20.41 25.02
N ALA A 1000 24.20 -20.17 25.86
CA ALA A 1000 25.58 -20.57 25.60
C ALA A 1000 25.75 -22.10 25.62
N ALA A 1001 25.00 -22.77 26.50
CA ALA A 1001 24.96 -24.23 26.61
C ALA A 1001 24.19 -24.94 25.48
N VAL A 1002 23.57 -24.24 24.51
CA VAL A 1002 22.90 -24.89 23.38
C VAL A 1002 23.94 -25.39 22.36
N PRO A 1003 24.04 -26.70 22.09
CA PRO A 1003 24.91 -27.21 21.04
C PRO A 1003 24.30 -26.89 19.67
N GLY A 1004 25.06 -26.21 18.81
CA GLY A 1004 24.59 -25.84 17.48
C GLY A 1004 25.68 -25.31 16.56
N ASP A 1005 25.26 -24.97 15.34
CA ASP A 1005 26.10 -24.43 14.27
C ASP A 1005 26.15 -22.89 14.25
N THR A 1006 25.60 -22.23 15.29
CA THR A 1006 25.72 -20.79 15.53
C THR A 1006 26.84 -20.51 16.54
N VAL A 1007 27.66 -19.49 16.29
CA VAL A 1007 28.77 -19.11 17.18
C VAL A 1007 28.43 -17.86 17.99
N LEU A 1008 28.70 -17.89 19.29
CA LEU A 1008 28.47 -16.77 20.20
C LEU A 1008 29.74 -15.93 20.40
N ALA A 1009 29.59 -14.62 20.34
CA ALA A 1009 30.65 -13.65 20.56
C ALA A 1009 30.27 -12.65 21.67
N LEU A 1010 30.65 -12.94 22.92
CA LEU A 1010 30.34 -12.09 24.08
C LEU A 1010 31.30 -10.89 24.14
N CYS A 1011 30.78 -9.67 23.97
CA CYS A 1011 31.56 -8.44 23.93
C CYS A 1011 31.30 -7.59 25.18
N GLY A 1012 32.33 -7.27 25.97
CA GLY A 1012 32.17 -6.42 27.15
C GLY A 1012 33.42 -5.61 27.51
N SER A 1013 33.30 -4.71 28.48
CA SER A 1013 34.44 -4.02 29.08
C SER A 1013 35.15 -4.93 30.10
N PRO A 1014 36.43 -4.69 30.45
CA PRO A 1014 37.13 -5.50 31.45
C PRO A 1014 36.46 -5.52 32.83
N GLU A 1015 35.73 -4.47 33.18
CA GLU A 1015 34.98 -4.39 34.44
C GLU A 1015 33.63 -5.10 34.35
N GLY A 1016 32.89 -4.89 33.25
CA GLY A 1016 31.61 -5.55 33.00
C GLY A 1016 31.75 -7.08 32.93
N LEU A 1017 32.72 -7.58 32.14
CA LEU A 1017 32.94 -9.02 32.00
C LEU A 1017 33.36 -9.65 33.33
N ARG A 1018 34.22 -8.98 34.11
CA ARG A 1018 34.61 -9.46 35.45
C ARG A 1018 33.42 -9.52 36.41
N ALA A 1019 32.52 -8.52 36.37
CA ALA A 1019 31.30 -8.53 37.16
C ALA A 1019 30.35 -9.66 36.74
N LEU A 1020 30.17 -9.88 35.43
CA LEU A 1020 29.37 -10.98 34.89
C LEU A 1020 29.90 -12.35 35.32
N MET A 1021 31.21 -12.60 35.17
CA MET A 1021 31.82 -13.88 35.55
C MET A 1021 31.83 -14.11 37.08
N ALA A 1022 31.85 -13.05 37.89
CA ALA A 1022 31.68 -13.15 39.33
C ALA A 1022 30.22 -13.48 39.74
N GLU A 1023 29.23 -13.05 38.97
CA GLU A 1023 27.80 -13.28 39.23
C GLU A 1023 27.30 -14.63 38.66
N ARG A 1024 27.92 -15.11 37.58
CA ARG A 1024 27.65 -16.42 36.93
C ARG A 1024 28.92 -17.02 36.32
N ALA A 1025 29.70 -17.72 37.15
CA ALA A 1025 30.93 -18.38 36.72
C ALA A 1025 30.71 -19.44 35.61
N SER A 1026 29.56 -20.13 35.60
CA SER A 1026 29.22 -21.13 34.58
C SER A 1026 29.17 -20.59 33.15
N ILE A 1027 28.93 -19.28 32.97
CA ILE A 1027 28.94 -18.68 31.63
C ILE A 1027 30.36 -18.70 31.04
N ALA A 1028 31.42 -18.67 31.87
CA ALA A 1028 32.80 -18.72 31.39
C ALA A 1028 33.17 -20.07 30.75
N GLU A 1029 32.55 -21.15 31.19
CA GLU A 1029 32.86 -22.53 30.76
C GLU A 1029 32.34 -22.83 29.34
N GLU A 1030 31.39 -22.04 28.85
CA GLU A 1030 30.75 -22.19 27.53
C GLU A 1030 31.46 -21.41 26.39
N PHE A 1031 32.58 -20.73 26.67
CA PHE A 1031 33.37 -19.99 25.68
C PHE A 1031 34.77 -20.58 25.53
N ALA A 1032 35.14 -20.87 24.29
CA ALA A 1032 36.37 -21.61 23.98
C ALA A 1032 37.64 -20.73 24.03
N GLU A 1033 37.52 -19.41 23.85
CA GLU A 1033 38.63 -18.45 23.78
C GLU A 1033 38.26 -17.11 24.44
N TYR A 1034 39.19 -16.52 25.21
CA TYR A 1034 39.00 -15.20 25.84
C TYR A 1034 40.04 -14.20 25.31
N LEU A 1035 39.59 -13.26 24.48
CA LEU A 1035 40.44 -12.35 23.73
C LEU A 1035 40.41 -10.95 24.34
N ARG A 1036 41.55 -10.50 24.88
CA ARG A 1036 41.76 -9.10 25.28
C ARG A 1036 42.24 -8.27 24.08
N LEU A 1037 41.51 -7.21 23.77
CA LEU A 1037 41.89 -6.21 22.77
C LEU A 1037 42.67 -5.09 23.46
N GLU A 1038 43.98 -5.04 23.21
CA GLU A 1038 44.87 -4.02 23.75
C GLU A 1038 44.58 -2.62 23.17
N PRO A 1039 44.87 -1.53 23.93
CA PRO A 1039 44.77 -0.17 23.40
C PRO A 1039 45.71 0.06 22.20
N TYR A 1040 45.23 0.79 21.20
CA TYR A 1040 46.02 1.15 20.03
C TYR A 1040 47.16 2.11 20.37
N THR A 1041 48.35 1.89 19.80
CA THR A 1041 49.46 2.85 19.89
C THR A 1041 49.16 4.11 19.06
N ALA A 1042 49.89 5.19 19.33
CA ALA A 1042 49.78 6.43 18.54
C ALA A 1042 50.01 6.19 17.03
N GLU A 1043 51.01 5.39 16.67
CA GLU A 1043 51.30 4.98 15.29
C GLU A 1043 50.13 4.21 14.64
N GLN A 1044 49.56 3.24 15.36
CA GLN A 1044 48.39 2.48 14.89
C GLN A 1044 47.16 3.37 14.70
N ALA A 1045 46.92 4.32 15.61
CA ALA A 1045 45.83 5.29 15.51
C ALA A 1045 45.99 6.23 14.29
N ILE A 1046 47.22 6.62 13.96
CA ILE A 1046 47.51 7.38 12.73
C ILE A 1046 47.23 6.53 11.49
N GLU A 1047 47.64 5.26 11.46
CA GLU A 1047 47.42 4.42 10.27
C GLU A 1047 45.93 4.10 10.07
N LEU A 1048 45.16 3.92 11.15
CA LEU A 1048 43.69 3.87 11.08
C LEU A 1048 43.09 5.18 10.53
N THR A 1049 43.59 6.33 10.98
CA THR A 1049 43.19 7.65 10.46
C THR A 1049 43.52 7.77 8.96
N ARG A 1050 44.73 7.40 8.54
CA ARG A 1050 45.20 7.40 7.13
C ARG A 1050 44.43 6.42 6.25
N GLY A 1051 44.11 5.23 6.75
CA GLY A 1051 43.25 4.26 6.09
C GLY A 1051 41.87 4.88 5.81
N ARG A 1052 41.22 5.37 6.86
CA ARG A 1052 39.89 5.98 6.76
C ARG A 1052 39.85 7.21 5.85
N MET A 1053 40.88 8.05 5.84
CA MET A 1053 40.96 9.19 4.91
C MET A 1053 41.12 8.78 3.45
N ARG A 1054 41.84 7.68 3.17
CA ARG A 1054 41.97 7.13 1.80
C ARG A 1054 40.64 6.65 1.25
N ASP A 1055 39.77 6.06 2.10
CA ASP A 1055 38.41 5.66 1.70
C ASP A 1055 37.58 6.86 1.18
N TYR A 1056 37.83 8.07 1.70
CA TYR A 1056 37.22 9.32 1.24
C TYR A 1056 37.99 10.05 0.12
N GLY A 1057 39.11 9.48 -0.36
CA GLY A 1057 39.95 10.08 -1.41
C GLY A 1057 40.92 11.18 -0.93
N PHE A 1058 41.15 11.30 0.38
CA PHE A 1058 42.07 12.27 0.98
C PHE A 1058 43.39 11.62 1.41
N LYS A 1059 44.46 12.40 1.45
CA LYS A 1059 45.78 12.01 1.97
C LYS A 1059 46.14 12.86 3.19
N LEU A 1060 46.86 12.28 4.15
CA LEU A 1060 47.43 13.00 5.28
C LEU A 1060 48.92 13.21 5.01
N ALA A 1061 49.38 14.47 4.99
CA ALA A 1061 50.78 14.81 4.80
C ALA A 1061 51.66 14.30 5.96
N ASP A 1062 52.94 14.01 5.70
CA ASP A 1062 53.82 13.40 6.71
C ASP A 1062 54.21 14.36 7.86
N ASP A 1063 54.21 15.66 7.62
CA ASP A 1063 54.35 16.69 8.66
C ASP A 1063 53.10 16.74 9.55
N ALA A 1064 51.91 16.72 8.95
CA ALA A 1064 50.64 16.65 9.67
C ALA A 1064 50.49 15.35 10.47
N ALA A 1065 50.93 14.22 9.92
CA ALA A 1065 50.94 12.93 10.61
C ALA A 1065 51.86 12.95 11.84
N LYS A 1066 53.03 13.60 11.78
CA LYS A 1066 53.93 13.76 12.95
C LYS A 1066 53.32 14.62 14.04
N VAL A 1067 52.62 15.69 13.69
CA VAL A 1067 51.90 16.53 14.67
C VAL A 1067 50.75 15.76 15.33
N LEU A 1068 50.01 14.94 14.57
CA LEU A 1068 49.01 14.05 15.12
C LEU A 1068 49.61 12.94 16.00
N ALA A 1069 50.78 12.40 15.66
CA ALA A 1069 51.51 11.44 16.49
C ALA A 1069 51.80 11.99 17.89
N ALA A 1070 52.45 13.15 17.95
CA ALA A 1070 52.76 13.82 19.22
C ALA A 1070 51.49 14.16 20.03
N SER A 1071 50.38 14.47 19.36
CA SER A 1071 49.08 14.68 20.01
C SER A 1071 48.51 13.40 20.62
N PHE A 1072 48.60 12.26 19.93
CA PHE A 1072 48.18 10.96 20.45
C PHE A 1072 49.13 10.37 21.51
N GLU A 1073 50.42 10.70 21.47
CA GLU A 1073 51.35 10.37 22.56
C GLU A 1073 51.05 11.19 23.83
N ALA A 1074 50.76 12.49 23.69
CA ALA A 1074 50.39 13.36 24.79
C ALA A 1074 48.98 13.08 25.35
N SER A 1075 48.04 12.62 24.51
CA SER A 1075 46.70 12.22 24.91
C SER A 1075 46.18 11.09 24.00
N PRO A 1076 46.34 9.81 24.39
CA PRO A 1076 45.90 8.69 23.56
C PRO A 1076 44.38 8.71 23.38
N PRO A 1077 43.87 8.31 22.20
CA PRO A 1077 42.43 8.31 21.90
C PRO A 1077 41.70 7.36 22.85
N ARG A 1078 40.88 7.92 23.73
CA ARG A 1078 40.13 7.21 24.78
C ARG A 1078 39.12 6.21 24.21
N GLY A 1079 38.67 6.42 22.97
CA GLY A 1079 37.79 5.52 22.21
C GLY A 1079 38.48 4.74 21.09
N GLY A 1080 39.82 4.65 21.09
CA GLY A 1080 40.59 3.81 20.18
C GLY A 1080 40.30 4.05 18.69
N ALA A 1081 40.03 2.96 17.95
CA ALA A 1081 39.79 3.00 16.51
C ALA A 1081 38.57 3.86 16.11
N TRP A 1082 37.54 3.91 16.96
CA TRP A 1082 36.35 4.74 16.70
C TRP A 1082 36.68 6.24 16.71
N GLU A 1083 37.49 6.70 17.68
CA GLU A 1083 37.94 8.09 17.71
C GLU A 1083 38.88 8.43 16.55
N ALA A 1084 39.78 7.52 16.17
CA ALA A 1084 40.65 7.69 14.99
C ALA A 1084 39.84 7.86 13.69
N HIS A 1085 38.82 7.04 13.47
CA HIS A 1085 37.93 7.18 12.31
C HIS A 1085 37.10 8.48 12.35
N ARG A 1086 36.57 8.85 13.52
CA ARG A 1086 35.82 10.10 13.68
C ARG A 1086 36.72 11.33 13.50
N LEU A 1087 38.00 11.26 13.88
CA LEU A 1087 38.97 12.31 13.61
C LEU A 1087 39.27 12.40 12.11
N ALA A 1088 39.48 11.28 11.42
CA ALA A 1088 39.62 11.25 9.96
C ALA A 1088 38.45 11.93 9.25
N GLU A 1089 37.21 11.61 9.63
CA GLU A 1089 36.00 12.20 9.05
C GLU A 1089 35.90 13.72 9.33
N ARG A 1090 36.28 14.17 10.54
CA ARG A 1090 36.36 15.61 10.86
C ARG A 1090 37.46 16.34 10.07
N LEU A 1091 38.62 15.70 9.90
CA LEU A 1091 39.73 16.28 9.12
C LEU A 1091 39.34 16.39 7.65
N VAL A 1092 38.72 15.36 7.08
CA VAL A 1092 38.16 15.37 5.71
C VAL A 1092 37.13 16.49 5.53
N ALA A 1093 36.21 16.67 6.48
CA ALA A 1093 35.18 17.72 6.43
C ALA A 1093 35.75 19.16 6.53
N CYS A 1094 36.91 19.34 7.17
CA CYS A 1094 37.56 20.63 7.33
C CYS A 1094 38.69 20.90 6.32
N ALA A 1095 39.10 19.89 5.55
CA ALA A 1095 40.25 19.93 4.67
C ALA A 1095 40.04 20.91 3.49
N ARG A 1096 40.93 21.88 3.35
CA ARG A 1096 40.86 22.86 2.23
C ARG A 1096 41.32 22.28 0.89
N THR A 1097 42.04 21.16 0.91
CA THR A 1097 42.52 20.45 -0.29
C THR A 1097 42.44 18.93 -0.07
N ARG A 1098 42.65 18.13 -1.12
CA ARG A 1098 42.71 16.65 -1.02
C ARG A 1098 43.90 16.12 -0.21
N THR A 1099 44.82 16.99 0.22
CA THR A 1099 45.89 16.66 1.17
C THR A 1099 45.70 17.48 2.45
N VAL A 1100 45.44 16.80 3.56
CA VAL A 1100 45.37 17.41 4.89
C VAL A 1100 46.79 17.72 5.36
N SER A 1101 47.02 18.99 5.63
CA SER A 1101 48.30 19.57 6.02
C SER A 1101 48.25 20.10 7.47
N VAL A 1102 49.39 20.50 8.05
CA VAL A 1102 49.44 20.97 9.46
C VAL A 1102 48.42 22.07 9.78
N PRO A 1103 48.13 23.06 8.89
CA PRO A 1103 47.08 24.06 9.11
C PRO A 1103 45.64 23.53 9.19
N ASP A 1104 45.35 22.35 8.63
CA ASP A 1104 44.02 21.71 8.65
C ASP A 1104 43.78 20.92 9.96
N LEU A 1105 44.81 20.74 10.79
CA LEU A 1105 44.72 20.04 12.06
C LEU A 1105 44.05 20.90 13.16
N PRO A 1106 43.29 20.30 14.09
CA PRO A 1106 42.78 21.01 15.25
C PRO A 1106 43.95 21.54 16.10
N ARG A 1107 43.98 22.85 16.36
CA ARG A 1107 44.96 23.45 17.29
C ARG A 1107 44.81 22.79 18.67
N ALA A 1108 45.92 22.31 19.22
CA ALA A 1108 45.95 21.77 20.57
C ALA A 1108 45.47 22.84 21.59
N PRO A 1109 44.67 22.46 22.61
CA PRO A 1109 44.34 23.37 23.69
C PRO A 1109 45.63 23.76 24.43
N ALA A 1110 45.77 25.05 24.76
CA ALA A 1110 46.92 25.52 25.52
C ALA A 1110 46.98 24.82 26.90
N PRO A 1111 48.18 24.42 27.38
CA PRO A 1111 48.30 23.74 28.67
C PRO A 1111 47.85 24.65 29.80
N THR A 1112 46.77 24.28 30.49
CA THR A 1112 46.28 24.99 31.67
C THR A 1112 47.27 24.76 32.81
N GLY A 1113 48.17 25.72 33.01
CA GLY A 1113 49.10 25.72 34.14
C GLY A 1113 48.38 25.78 35.48
N SER A 1114 48.97 25.12 36.49
CA SER A 1114 48.51 25.18 37.87
C SER A 1114 48.72 26.60 38.44
N GLY A 1115 47.64 27.32 38.68
CA GLY A 1115 47.70 28.71 39.15
C GLY A 1115 46.39 29.18 39.79
N LYS A 1116 46.51 29.62 41.05
CA LYS A 1116 45.43 30.16 41.90
C LYS A 1116 44.64 31.30 41.24
N GLY A 1117 43.31 31.25 41.37
CA GLY A 1117 42.56 32.38 41.95
C GLY A 1117 41.81 33.36 41.03
N SER A 1118 40.60 33.71 41.50
CA SER A 1118 39.80 34.92 41.24
C SER A 1118 39.20 35.17 39.84
N ALA A 1119 37.89 35.47 39.86
CA ALA A 1119 37.11 36.04 38.77
C ALA A 1119 37.43 37.54 38.55
N PRO A 1120 37.08 38.13 37.39
CA PRO A 1120 37.32 39.54 37.11
C PRO A 1120 36.33 40.45 37.85
N SER A 1121 36.83 41.59 38.30
CA SER A 1121 36.05 42.73 38.80
C SER A 1121 35.70 43.69 37.67
N ASP A 1122 34.52 44.30 37.74
CA ASP A 1122 34.32 45.65 37.20
C ASP A 1122 33.66 46.53 38.27
N THR A 1123 33.94 47.83 38.24
CA THR A 1123 33.87 48.71 39.42
C THR A 1123 32.55 49.46 39.60
N THR A 1124 32.03 49.56 40.83
CA THR A 1124 31.73 50.85 41.53
C THR A 1124 31.30 50.63 43.00
N SER A 1125 31.69 51.55 43.89
CA SER A 1125 31.48 51.58 45.36
C SER A 1125 30.03 51.96 45.76
N PRO A 1126 29.52 51.87 47.04
CA PRO A 1126 30.19 52.18 48.32
C PRO A 1126 29.81 51.22 49.52
N PRO A 1127 29.64 51.59 50.83
CA PRO A 1127 30.60 51.12 51.85
C PRO A 1127 30.06 50.48 53.17
N SER A 1128 30.92 49.68 53.81
CA SER A 1128 31.08 49.48 55.28
C SER A 1128 30.02 48.73 56.13
N PRO A 1129 30.39 48.19 57.34
CA PRO A 1129 29.82 46.93 57.84
C PRO A 1129 29.29 46.91 59.30
N ALA A 1130 28.60 45.81 59.68
CA ALA A 1130 28.30 45.35 61.04
C ALA A 1130 27.97 43.82 60.99
N SER A 1131 28.72 42.86 61.55
CA SER A 1131 29.03 42.50 62.96
C SER A 1131 28.01 41.56 63.64
N GLY A 1132 28.45 40.40 64.14
CA GLY A 1132 27.76 39.62 65.19
C GLY A 1132 27.50 38.11 64.92
N PRO A 1133 28.09 37.18 65.70
CA PRO A 1133 27.89 35.73 65.58
C PRO A 1133 27.13 35.08 66.77
N ALA A 1134 26.64 33.84 66.62
CA ALA A 1134 26.33 32.92 67.74
C ALA A 1134 26.23 31.43 67.29
N GLN A 1135 26.56 30.51 68.21
CA GLN A 1135 26.46 29.04 68.08
C GLN A 1135 26.22 28.44 69.52
N PRO A 1136 26.18 27.10 69.71
CA PRO A 1136 25.06 26.21 70.13
C PRO A 1136 24.95 26.02 71.68
N PRO A 1137 24.60 24.87 72.35
CA PRO A 1137 23.95 23.56 72.03
C PRO A 1137 22.82 23.21 73.08
N PRO A 1138 22.53 21.98 73.63
CA PRO A 1138 22.77 20.55 73.25
C PRO A 1138 21.49 19.61 73.32
N GLY A 1139 21.66 18.28 73.17
CA GLY A 1139 20.60 17.21 73.21
C GLY A 1139 20.19 16.69 74.61
N PRO A 1140 19.46 15.54 74.75
CA PRO A 1140 20.14 14.21 74.85
C PRO A 1140 19.34 12.89 74.51
N ALA A 1141 20.09 11.77 74.36
CA ALA A 1141 19.88 10.33 74.73
C ALA A 1141 18.60 9.47 74.41
N GLY A 1142 18.83 8.18 74.07
CA GLY A 1142 17.85 7.04 74.03
C GLY A 1142 17.78 6.25 75.36
N PRO A 1143 17.51 4.92 75.47
CA PRO A 1143 17.40 3.79 74.48
C PRO A 1143 16.09 2.94 74.70
N PRO A 1144 15.95 1.59 74.51
CA PRO A 1144 16.69 0.52 73.78
C PRO A 1144 15.81 -0.37 72.83
N PRO A 1145 16.36 -1.39 72.12
CA PRO A 1145 15.60 -2.36 71.31
C PRO A 1145 15.22 -3.66 72.05
N GLN A 1146 14.33 -4.47 71.47
CA GLN A 1146 14.03 -5.85 71.88
C GLN A 1146 14.12 -6.83 70.69
N GLU A 1147 14.61 -8.05 70.95
CA GLU A 1147 14.76 -9.17 70.01
C GLU A 1147 13.83 -10.35 70.36
N ALA A 1148 13.64 -11.27 69.39
CA ALA A 1148 13.05 -12.62 69.51
C ALA A 1148 11.54 -12.70 69.84
N GLU A 1149 10.72 -13.58 69.24
CA GLU A 1149 10.93 -15.02 68.98
C GLU A 1149 10.26 -15.53 67.68
N SER A 1150 10.61 -16.77 67.31
CA SER A 1150 10.05 -17.55 66.19
C SER A 1150 9.25 -18.76 66.68
N LEU A 1151 8.16 -19.14 65.97
CA LEU A 1151 7.48 -20.46 65.92
C LEU A 1151 6.23 -20.28 65.01
N VAL A 1152 6.14 -20.75 63.75
CA VAL A 1152 6.12 -22.13 63.19
C VAL A 1152 4.72 -22.80 63.23
N ARG A 1153 4.22 -23.13 62.02
CA ARG A 1153 3.01 -23.91 61.64
C ARG A 1153 1.66 -23.20 61.84
N THR A 1154 0.69 -23.34 60.94
CA THR A 1154 0.47 -24.40 59.92
C THR A 1154 0.10 -23.81 58.56
#